data_AF-A0A445CA71-F1
#
_entry.id   AF-A0A445CA71-F1
#
_cell.length_a   1.000
_cell.length_b   1.000
_cell.length_c   1.000
_cell.angle_alpha   90.00
_cell.angle_beta   90.00
_cell.angle_gamma   90.00
#
_symmetry.space_group_name_H-M   'P 1'
#
loop_
_entity.id
_entity.type
_entity.pdbx_description
1 polymer ?
#
loop_
_entity_poly.entity_id
_entity_poly.type
_entity_poly.pdbx_seq_one_letter_code
_entity_poly.pdbx_strand_id
1 'polypeptide(L)'
;MMECMAVHSSKQQYSLLLLLLLVLVVGILLEEANAEKCKRKCGSLSIPFPFGTTEDCSLDASFLIDCKTKKNTPYLPQTNLTVQSISLNGQLRVSFPVASFCYTRNGTNQTNQQHNLTYFTVSPTQNKLFVVGCNTIGAVNAYDSEGKKYFTGCLALCNTPDYATNGTCTGVGCCEIPIMAAQELSSMFYVSLRAFTSNSYVSSFNPCSYSFVAEDGAYKFSSADLAKFHHATFPTVLDWSVRNVTCQQAKKNKNHDFACKAENSECVNAKEHGYLCNCSAGFNGNPYVLNGCQDVNECMESNDCYSKAICHNVPGSYSCSCPKGYIGDGKKYGTQCRPNSSSNSRAKNILIIALSISGGVIALLVVSFYVYWRMKEKKLIKLKEHYFQQNGGLLLQQLIARQRESTDETAKVFTVDELNKATNNFDENKILGKGGQGTVYEGLLSDNKTVAIKRSKISDPSQIEHFINEVVVLSQINHKNVVKLLGCCLDAQVPLLVYEFIPNGTIFEHLHSHNHSLRLSWKTRLRIAAETAGALAYLHSVTSPPIIHRDVKTTNILLDHDLVAKVSDFGASRIVPLDKTQLTTLVQGTLGYLDPEYFQTSQLTEKSDVYSFGVVLVELLTGRKALSFERPENDRNLALYFISAMKGGNLLDIVDNHVMNEAKVEQIIEFANVAKRCLRVMGERRPTMKEVAMELEGLRVEEKHRGESVKLYSEETEELLKSTVSTCIVEDVNSSIGQISMSLSGGR
;
A
#
# COMPACT_ATOMS: atom_id res chain seq x y z
N MET A 1 7.13 80.79 43.76
CA MET A 1 8.02 79.72 43.23
C MET A 1 7.17 78.54 42.73
N MET A 2 6.25 78.78 41.78
CA MET A 2 5.39 77.73 41.19
C MET A 2 4.89 78.06 39.77
N GLU A 3 5.51 79.02 39.08
CA GLU A 3 5.16 79.37 37.68
C GLU A 3 6.30 79.13 36.67
N CYS A 4 7.50 78.70 37.10
CA CYS A 4 8.62 78.43 36.18
C CYS A 4 8.76 76.97 35.73
N MET A 5 7.86 76.04 36.10
CA MET A 5 7.95 74.63 35.68
C MET A 5 6.96 74.20 34.59
N ALA A 6 6.04 75.07 34.15
CA ALA A 6 5.04 74.71 33.14
C ALA A 6 5.50 74.93 31.69
N VAL A 7 6.55 75.73 31.44
CA VAL A 7 6.96 76.09 30.08
C VAL A 7 7.99 75.11 29.48
N HIS A 8 8.70 74.35 30.31
CA HIS A 8 9.74 73.42 29.82
C HIS A 8 9.21 72.04 29.42
N SER A 9 8.09 71.57 30.00
CA SER A 9 7.47 70.29 29.66
C SER A 9 6.73 70.33 28.30
N SER A 10 6.07 71.45 28.01
CA SER A 10 5.33 71.65 26.75
C SER A 10 6.25 71.60 25.51
N LYS A 11 7.37 72.34 25.50
CA LYS A 11 8.29 72.38 24.34
C LYS A 11 8.94 71.03 24.03
N GLN A 12 9.23 70.21 25.04
CA GLN A 12 9.84 68.90 24.86
C GLN A 12 8.83 67.88 24.30
N GLN A 13 7.56 68.00 24.68
CA GLN A 13 6.49 67.15 24.20
C GLN A 13 6.08 67.48 22.75
N TYR A 14 6.03 68.77 22.38
CA TYR A 14 5.80 69.17 20.98
C TYR A 14 6.97 68.81 20.06
N SER A 15 8.22 68.90 20.53
CA SER A 15 9.39 68.49 19.74
C SER A 15 9.43 66.97 19.52
N LEU A 16 9.01 66.17 20.51
CA LEU A 16 8.93 64.71 20.36
C LEU A 16 7.79 64.30 19.44
N LEU A 17 6.64 64.99 19.53
CA LEU A 17 5.48 64.76 18.65
C LEU A 17 5.79 65.14 17.20
N LEU A 18 6.52 66.25 16.96
CA LEU A 18 6.98 66.65 15.63
C LEU A 18 8.00 65.67 15.06
N LEU A 19 8.92 65.14 15.88
CA LEU A 19 9.88 64.13 15.44
C LEU A 19 9.18 62.81 15.09
N LEU A 20 8.18 62.40 15.88
CA LEU A 20 7.34 61.23 15.59
C LEU A 20 6.50 61.43 14.33
N LEU A 21 5.93 62.62 14.12
CA LEU A 21 5.21 62.98 12.89
C LEU A 21 6.14 63.04 11.68
N LEU A 22 7.39 63.54 11.82
CA LEU A 22 8.40 63.52 10.76
C LEU A 22 8.86 62.10 10.44
N VAL A 23 9.03 61.23 11.44
CA VAL A 23 9.36 59.81 11.23
C VAL A 23 8.18 59.06 10.59
N LEU A 24 6.95 59.38 10.97
CA LEU A 24 5.73 58.85 10.34
C LEU A 24 5.57 59.35 8.90
N VAL A 25 5.79 60.64 8.63
CA VAL A 25 5.69 61.22 7.28
C VAL A 25 6.83 60.73 6.38
N VAL A 26 8.06 60.60 6.90
CA VAL A 26 9.18 59.98 6.17
C VAL A 26 8.95 58.48 5.96
N GLY A 27 8.33 57.78 6.91
CA GLY A 27 7.89 56.39 6.77
C GLY A 27 6.83 56.21 5.69
N ILE A 28 5.84 57.11 5.62
CA ILE A 28 4.77 57.10 4.61
C ILE A 28 5.32 57.47 3.22
N LEU A 29 6.24 58.46 3.13
CA LEU A 29 6.89 58.84 1.88
C LEU A 29 7.88 57.78 1.36
N LEU A 30 8.44 56.94 2.23
CA LEU A 30 9.30 55.80 1.83
C LEU A 30 8.49 54.59 1.34
N GLU A 31 7.25 54.40 1.81
CA GLU A 31 6.36 53.33 1.31
C GLU A 31 5.75 53.66 -0.06
N GLU A 32 5.34 54.91 -0.30
CA GLU A 32 4.82 55.30 -1.62
C GLU A 32 5.91 55.26 -2.72
N ALA A 33 7.18 55.50 -2.37
CA ALA A 33 8.30 55.41 -3.32
C ALA A 33 8.66 53.95 -3.71
N ASN A 34 8.22 52.93 -2.97
CA ASN A 34 8.55 51.53 -3.24
C ASN A 34 7.51 50.80 -4.12
N ALA A 35 6.28 51.29 -4.19
CA ALA A 35 5.24 50.71 -5.04
C ALA A 35 5.49 50.94 -6.55
N GLU A 36 6.18 52.02 -6.94
CA GLU A 36 6.54 52.32 -8.34
C GLU A 36 7.78 51.55 -8.86
N LYS A 37 8.62 50.99 -7.98
CA LYS A 37 9.88 50.32 -8.38
C LYS A 37 9.70 48.90 -8.90
N CYS A 38 8.63 48.19 -8.52
CA CYS A 38 8.44 46.79 -8.87
C CYS A 38 7.62 46.63 -10.14
N LYS A 39 8.24 46.13 -11.22
CA LYS A 39 7.52 45.79 -12.46
C LYS A 39 6.63 44.55 -12.24
N ARG A 40 5.34 44.75 -11.99
CA ARG A 40 4.35 43.67 -11.71
C ARG A 40 3.73 43.01 -12.93
N LYS A 41 4.19 43.33 -14.15
CA LYS A 41 3.67 42.74 -15.39
C LYS A 41 4.81 42.28 -16.30
N CYS A 42 4.69 41.07 -16.82
CA CYS A 42 5.55 40.52 -17.86
C CYS A 42 4.66 39.95 -18.98
N GLY A 43 4.65 40.61 -20.14
CA GLY A 43 3.70 40.30 -21.21
C GLY A 43 2.25 40.53 -20.73
N SER A 44 1.41 39.51 -20.90
CA SER A 44 0.04 39.48 -20.40
C SER A 44 -0.09 38.97 -18.96
N LEU A 45 0.99 38.47 -18.35
CA LEU A 45 0.97 37.91 -17.01
C LEU A 45 1.10 39.02 -15.95
N SER A 46 0.14 39.04 -15.02
CA SER A 46 0.24 39.79 -13.77
C SER A 46 1.02 38.97 -12.75
N ILE A 47 2.04 39.57 -12.12
CA ILE A 47 2.94 38.91 -11.16
C ILE A 47 2.66 39.47 -9.76
N PRO A 48 1.74 38.85 -9.00
CA PRO A 48 1.45 39.26 -7.63
C PRO A 48 2.56 38.79 -6.68
N PHE A 49 2.84 39.58 -5.64
CA PHE A 49 3.65 39.12 -4.51
C PHE A 49 2.99 37.86 -3.89
N PRO A 50 3.72 36.79 -3.50
CA PRO A 50 5.15 36.72 -3.22
C PRO A 50 6.07 36.64 -4.46
N PHE A 51 5.53 36.50 -5.66
CA PHE A 51 6.32 36.50 -6.90
C PHE A 51 6.78 37.91 -7.29
N GLY A 52 7.96 37.98 -7.91
CA GLY A 52 8.56 39.25 -8.33
C GLY A 52 9.54 39.08 -9.49
N THR A 53 9.79 40.17 -10.22
CA THR A 53 10.76 40.18 -11.34
C THR A 53 12.20 40.47 -10.92
N THR A 54 12.39 40.89 -9.67
CA THR A 54 13.67 41.25 -9.05
C THR A 54 13.64 40.78 -7.60
N GLU A 55 14.81 40.55 -7.01
CA GLU A 55 14.94 40.03 -5.64
C GLU A 55 14.20 40.91 -4.62
N ASP A 56 14.30 42.24 -4.76
CA ASP A 56 13.62 43.22 -3.90
C ASP A 56 12.08 43.20 -4.02
N CYS A 57 11.54 42.58 -5.06
CA CYS A 57 10.11 42.56 -5.38
C CYS A 57 9.46 41.18 -5.21
N SER A 58 10.26 40.17 -4.86
CA SER A 58 9.86 38.81 -4.55
C SER A 58 10.07 38.51 -3.05
N LEU A 59 9.38 37.52 -2.51
CA LEU A 59 9.55 37.12 -1.11
C LEU A 59 10.96 36.59 -0.84
N ASP A 60 11.50 35.80 -1.78
CA ASP A 60 12.87 35.31 -1.81
C ASP A 60 13.19 34.82 -3.24
N ALA A 61 14.41 34.31 -3.44
CA ALA A 61 14.90 33.86 -4.75
C ALA A 61 14.08 32.72 -5.40
N SER A 62 13.29 31.96 -4.63
CA SER A 62 12.42 30.90 -5.15
C SER A 62 11.20 31.45 -5.89
N PHE A 63 10.78 32.68 -5.55
CA PHE A 63 9.61 33.36 -6.13
C PHE A 63 9.96 34.32 -7.27
N LEU A 64 11.20 34.25 -7.78
CA LEU A 64 11.63 35.06 -8.91
C LEU A 64 11.02 34.57 -10.22
N ILE A 65 10.50 35.51 -11.01
CA ILE A 65 10.02 35.33 -12.37
C ILE A 65 10.89 36.20 -13.29
N ASP A 66 11.68 35.57 -14.15
CA ASP A 66 12.48 36.32 -15.11
C ASP A 66 11.68 36.59 -16.39
N CYS A 67 11.84 37.80 -16.92
CA CYS A 67 11.09 38.34 -18.04
C CYS A 67 12.07 38.69 -19.17
N LYS A 68 12.29 37.75 -20.09
CA LYS A 68 13.28 37.91 -21.18
C LYS A 68 12.94 39.14 -22.03
N THR A 69 13.88 40.08 -22.10
CA THR A 69 13.73 41.40 -22.74
C THR A 69 13.32 41.36 -24.22
N LYS A 70 13.62 40.28 -24.96
CA LYS A 70 13.29 40.19 -26.40
C LYS A 70 11.84 39.80 -26.72
N LYS A 71 11.13 39.11 -25.82
CA LYS A 71 9.75 38.63 -26.07
C LYS A 71 8.76 38.88 -24.92
N ASN A 72 9.22 39.50 -23.82
CA ASN A 72 8.42 39.79 -22.62
C ASN A 72 7.69 38.53 -22.10
N THR A 73 8.35 37.37 -22.23
CA THR A 73 7.81 36.06 -21.85
C THR A 73 8.29 35.72 -20.44
N PRO A 74 7.38 35.43 -19.50
CA PRO A 74 7.73 35.11 -18.11
C PRO A 74 8.20 33.65 -18.00
N TYR A 75 9.30 33.41 -17.30
CA TYR A 75 9.79 32.07 -17.02
C TYR A 75 10.37 31.94 -15.61
N LEU A 76 10.40 30.70 -15.12
CA LEU A 76 11.09 30.34 -13.90
C LEU A 76 12.60 30.28 -14.16
N PRO A 77 13.45 31.08 -13.50
CA PRO A 77 14.89 31.09 -13.75
C PRO A 77 15.56 29.72 -13.55
N GLN A 78 15.08 28.93 -12.58
CA GLN A 78 15.68 27.67 -12.18
C GLN A 78 15.43 26.54 -13.20
N THR A 79 14.31 26.59 -13.92
CA THR A 79 13.88 25.51 -14.84
C THR A 79 13.69 25.97 -16.29
N ASN A 80 13.72 27.27 -16.54
CA ASN A 80 13.42 27.92 -17.81
C ASN A 80 12.02 27.56 -18.37
N LEU A 81 11.09 27.14 -17.50
CA LEU A 81 9.69 26.88 -17.85
C LEU A 81 8.91 28.18 -17.97
N THR A 82 8.12 28.31 -19.04
CA THR A 82 7.29 29.50 -19.27
C THR A 82 6.08 29.50 -18.35
N VAL A 83 5.85 30.60 -17.63
CA VAL A 83 4.73 30.73 -16.69
C VAL A 83 3.49 31.26 -17.43
N GLN A 84 2.35 30.59 -17.24
CA GLN A 84 1.09 30.96 -17.88
C GLN A 84 0.16 31.74 -16.95
N SER A 85 0.06 31.31 -15.68
CA SER A 85 -0.75 31.99 -14.67
C SER A 85 -0.25 31.68 -13.26
N ILE A 86 -0.40 32.64 -12.36
CA ILE A 86 -0.04 32.53 -10.94
C ILE A 86 -1.33 32.64 -10.12
N SER A 87 -1.58 31.67 -9.23
CA SER A 87 -2.69 31.68 -8.28
C SER A 87 -2.14 31.82 -6.86
N LEU A 88 -2.71 32.75 -6.09
CA LEU A 88 -2.35 32.95 -4.68
C LEU A 88 -2.77 31.79 -3.77
N ASN A 89 -3.63 30.88 -4.26
CA ASN A 89 -4.05 29.68 -3.54
C ASN A 89 -3.00 28.54 -3.60
N GLY A 90 -1.75 28.83 -3.94
CA GLY A 90 -0.67 27.84 -3.98
C GLY A 90 -0.50 27.09 -5.30
N GLN A 91 -1.00 27.63 -6.42
CA GLN A 91 -0.88 26.98 -7.74
C GLN A 91 -0.19 27.87 -8.78
N LEU A 92 0.61 27.27 -9.64
CA LEU A 92 1.38 27.90 -10.70
C LEU A 92 1.23 27.09 -11.98
N ARG A 93 0.65 27.67 -13.05
CA ARG A 93 0.56 26.99 -14.35
C ARG A 93 1.75 27.32 -15.21
N VAL A 94 2.39 26.29 -15.75
CA VAL A 94 3.59 26.41 -16.61
C VAL A 94 3.41 25.66 -17.92
N SER A 95 4.19 26.03 -18.93
CA SER A 95 4.29 25.28 -20.19
C SER A 95 5.40 24.25 -20.06
N PHE A 96 5.04 22.98 -19.83
CA PHE A 96 5.99 21.87 -19.66
C PHE A 96 6.34 21.25 -21.02
N PRO A 97 7.63 21.00 -21.30
CA PRO A 97 8.06 20.47 -22.60
C PRO A 97 7.75 18.99 -22.78
N VAL A 98 7.66 18.58 -24.03
CA VAL A 98 7.40 17.19 -24.44
C VAL A 98 8.71 16.44 -24.63
N ALA A 99 8.82 15.24 -24.05
CA ALA A 99 9.89 14.28 -24.36
C ALA A 99 9.54 13.54 -25.66
N SER A 100 10.54 13.25 -26.49
CA SER A 100 10.31 12.56 -27.77
C SER A 100 11.39 11.54 -28.11
N PHE A 101 11.02 10.52 -28.86
CA PHE A 101 11.92 9.52 -29.43
C PHE A 101 11.53 9.29 -30.88
N CYS A 102 12.42 9.68 -31.80
CA CYS A 102 12.17 9.68 -33.22
C CYS A 102 13.12 8.74 -33.96
N TYR A 103 12.61 8.06 -34.98
CA TYR A 103 13.40 7.27 -35.90
C TYR A 103 13.98 8.18 -36.99
N THR A 104 15.29 8.12 -37.19
CA THR A 104 15.99 8.86 -38.25
C THR A 104 16.74 7.88 -39.16
N ARG A 105 17.13 8.31 -40.37
CA ARG A 105 17.91 7.46 -41.30
C ARG A 105 19.23 6.95 -40.72
N ASN A 106 19.79 7.64 -39.71
CA ASN A 106 21.09 7.34 -39.12
C ASN A 106 20.98 6.71 -37.70
N GLY A 107 19.78 6.34 -37.24
CA GLY A 107 19.55 5.79 -35.90
C GLY A 107 18.33 6.39 -35.21
N THR A 108 18.35 6.52 -33.88
CA THR A 108 17.24 7.08 -33.09
C THR A 108 17.67 8.40 -32.44
N ASN A 109 16.81 9.41 -32.47
CA ASN A 109 17.00 10.66 -31.75
C ASN A 109 16.08 10.70 -30.54
N GLN A 110 16.63 10.84 -29.34
CA GLN A 110 15.89 10.83 -28.09
C GLN A 110 16.08 12.16 -27.36
N THR A 111 14.97 12.72 -26.88
CA THR A 111 14.93 13.91 -26.03
C THR A 111 14.15 13.54 -24.76
N ASN A 112 14.82 13.59 -23.62
CA ASN A 112 14.18 13.44 -22.32
C ASN A 112 14.08 14.82 -21.65
N GLN A 113 13.09 15.00 -20.78
CA GLN A 113 12.90 16.27 -20.07
C GLN A 113 13.29 16.08 -18.61
N GLN A 114 14.26 16.86 -18.16
CA GLN A 114 14.72 16.88 -16.77
C GLN A 114 14.60 18.29 -16.22
N HIS A 115 13.77 18.46 -15.19
CA HIS A 115 13.58 19.76 -14.53
C HIS A 115 13.81 19.63 -13.03
N ASN A 116 14.55 20.60 -12.48
CA ASN A 116 14.79 20.70 -11.05
C ASN A 116 13.81 21.70 -10.42
N LEU A 117 12.68 21.20 -9.96
CA LEU A 117 11.60 21.89 -9.29
C LEU A 117 11.84 21.95 -7.76
N THR A 118 12.96 22.51 -7.31
CA THR A 118 13.30 22.54 -5.87
C THR A 118 12.25 23.20 -4.96
N TYR A 119 11.49 24.14 -5.51
CA TYR A 119 10.53 24.97 -4.76
C TYR A 119 9.09 24.78 -5.23
N PHE A 120 8.86 23.84 -6.14
CA PHE A 120 7.58 23.61 -6.80
C PHE A 120 7.37 22.10 -6.91
N THR A 121 6.14 21.63 -6.80
CA THR A 121 5.84 20.20 -7.00
C THR A 121 4.79 20.02 -8.08
N VAL A 122 4.89 18.95 -8.86
CA VAL A 122 3.91 18.68 -9.91
C VAL A 122 2.62 18.22 -9.25
N SER A 123 1.53 18.98 -9.40
CA SER A 123 0.28 18.71 -8.69
C SER A 123 -0.28 17.32 -9.08
N PRO A 124 -0.35 16.34 -8.17
CA PRO A 124 -0.73 14.96 -8.53
C PRO A 124 -2.22 14.82 -8.84
N THR A 125 -3.05 15.75 -8.34
CA THR A 125 -4.50 15.73 -8.53
C THR A 125 -4.96 16.46 -9.79
N GLN A 126 -4.12 17.31 -10.37
CA GLN A 126 -4.49 18.15 -11.52
C GLN A 126 -3.76 17.77 -12.80
N ASN A 127 -2.73 16.93 -12.74
CA ASN A 127 -1.97 16.54 -13.90
C ASN A 127 -1.99 15.03 -14.11
N LYS A 128 -1.84 14.63 -15.37
CA LYS A 128 -1.65 13.25 -15.81
C LYS A 128 -0.39 13.13 -16.64
N LEU A 129 0.21 11.94 -16.63
CA LEU A 129 1.24 11.57 -17.59
C LEU A 129 0.57 10.99 -18.83
N PHE A 130 0.97 11.49 -20.00
CA PHE A 130 0.54 10.99 -21.31
C PHE A 130 1.71 10.43 -22.08
N VAL A 131 1.48 9.30 -22.76
CA VAL A 131 2.42 8.64 -23.66
C VAL A 131 1.71 8.43 -24.98
N VAL A 132 2.29 8.90 -26.08
CA VAL A 132 1.72 8.82 -27.44
C VAL A 132 2.73 8.16 -28.36
N GLY A 133 2.36 7.06 -29.00
CA GLY A 133 3.23 6.31 -29.91
C GLY A 133 2.97 4.81 -29.88
N CYS A 134 3.76 4.05 -30.63
CA CYS A 134 3.69 2.59 -30.65
C CYS A 134 4.94 1.96 -30.03
N ASN A 135 4.76 0.83 -29.33
CA ASN A 135 5.82 0.02 -28.72
C ASN A 135 6.75 0.84 -27.81
N THR A 136 6.16 1.78 -27.08
CA THR A 136 6.88 2.80 -26.34
C THR A 136 6.40 2.86 -24.89
N ILE A 137 7.34 2.93 -23.95
CA ILE A 137 7.06 3.31 -22.56
C ILE A 137 7.39 4.78 -22.37
N GLY A 138 6.49 5.51 -21.75
CA GLY A 138 6.81 6.79 -21.11
C GLY A 138 6.81 6.60 -19.60
N ALA A 139 7.80 7.17 -18.93
CA ALA A 139 7.94 7.05 -17.48
C ALA A 139 8.38 8.37 -16.86
N VAL A 140 7.79 8.67 -15.71
CA VAL A 140 8.20 9.71 -14.78
C VAL A 140 9.10 9.07 -13.72
N ASN A 141 10.29 9.63 -13.57
CA ASN A 141 11.19 9.31 -12.48
C ASN A 141 11.28 10.56 -11.60
N ALA A 142 11.06 10.38 -10.31
CA ALA A 142 11.25 11.39 -9.29
C ALA A 142 11.93 10.76 -8.09
N TYR A 143 12.29 11.55 -7.08
CA TYR A 143 12.60 10.98 -5.77
C TYR A 143 11.47 11.32 -4.82
N ASP A 144 11.37 10.68 -3.67
CA ASP A 144 10.57 11.20 -2.58
C ASP A 144 11.44 12.10 -1.66
N SER A 145 10.83 12.69 -0.63
CA SER A 145 11.51 13.50 0.40
C SER A 145 12.52 12.71 1.23
N GLU A 146 12.36 11.39 1.32
CA GLU A 146 13.29 10.46 1.98
C GLU A 146 14.44 10.07 1.04
N GLY A 147 14.46 10.56 -0.20
CA GLY A 147 15.47 10.28 -1.22
C GLY A 147 15.32 8.91 -1.90
N LYS A 148 14.20 8.20 -1.72
CA LYS A 148 13.88 6.98 -2.46
C LYS A 148 13.43 7.32 -3.87
N LYS A 149 13.73 6.45 -4.83
CA LYS A 149 13.33 6.65 -6.23
C LYS A 149 11.87 6.29 -6.42
N TYR A 150 11.09 7.26 -6.87
CA TYR A 150 9.74 7.06 -7.39
C TYR A 150 9.79 6.81 -8.90
N PHE A 151 9.15 5.74 -9.34
CA PHE A 151 9.02 5.40 -10.75
C PHE A 151 7.55 5.10 -11.05
N THR A 152 6.98 5.84 -12.01
CA THR A 152 5.68 5.53 -12.58
C THR A 152 5.74 5.69 -14.08
N GLY A 153 4.97 4.92 -14.82
CA GLY A 153 5.02 4.95 -16.26
C GLY A 153 3.96 4.06 -16.87
N CYS A 154 3.73 4.26 -18.15
CA CYS A 154 2.71 3.52 -18.85
C CYS A 154 3.11 3.27 -20.30
N LEU A 155 2.50 2.22 -20.87
CA LEU A 155 2.90 1.62 -22.13
C LEU A 155 1.86 1.92 -23.21
N ALA A 156 2.32 2.39 -24.36
CA ALA A 156 1.50 2.55 -25.55
C ALA A 156 1.92 1.53 -26.62
N LEU A 157 0.98 0.68 -27.03
CA LEU A 157 1.19 -0.42 -27.98
C LEU A 157 0.33 -0.22 -29.24
N CYS A 158 0.88 -0.53 -30.40
CA CYS A 158 0.10 -0.63 -31.63
C CYS A 158 0.88 -1.34 -32.73
N ASN A 159 0.14 -2.07 -33.57
CA ASN A 159 0.65 -2.69 -34.80
C ASN A 159 0.16 -1.95 -36.04
N THR A 160 -1.05 -1.39 -36.00
CA THR A 160 -1.63 -0.54 -37.05
C THR A 160 -2.28 0.68 -36.40
N PRO A 161 -2.43 1.81 -37.14
CA PRO A 161 -3.14 2.98 -36.62
C PRO A 161 -4.65 2.77 -36.52
N ASP A 162 -5.22 1.77 -37.21
CA ASP A 162 -6.68 1.57 -37.31
C ASP A 162 -7.36 1.20 -35.99
N TYR A 163 -6.62 0.58 -35.07
CA TYR A 163 -7.12 0.23 -33.74
C TYR A 163 -7.07 1.40 -32.75
N ALA A 164 -6.39 2.50 -33.09
CA ALA A 164 -6.31 3.69 -32.26
C ALA A 164 -7.60 4.50 -32.41
N THR A 165 -8.36 4.64 -31.30
CA THR A 165 -9.64 5.36 -31.29
C THR A 165 -9.46 6.80 -30.81
N ASN A 166 -9.92 7.76 -31.62
CA ASN A 166 -9.86 9.19 -31.28
C ASN A 166 -10.62 9.50 -29.99
N GLY A 167 -10.05 10.33 -29.13
CA GLY A 167 -10.63 10.76 -27.86
C GLY A 167 -10.46 9.76 -26.72
N THR A 168 -9.91 8.56 -26.95
CA THR A 168 -9.67 7.55 -25.91
C THR A 168 -8.19 7.19 -25.82
N CYS A 169 -7.63 7.17 -24.61
CA CYS A 169 -6.21 6.91 -24.36
C CYS A 169 -6.06 5.72 -23.38
N THR A 170 -6.20 4.48 -23.89
CA THR A 170 -6.37 3.26 -23.08
C THR A 170 -5.21 2.26 -23.15
N GLY A 171 -4.09 2.64 -23.78
CA GLY A 171 -2.92 1.80 -24.01
C GLY A 171 -2.66 1.45 -25.48
N VAL A 172 -3.61 1.74 -26.39
CA VAL A 172 -3.45 1.54 -27.83
C VAL A 172 -3.11 2.87 -28.51
N GLY A 173 -1.87 3.05 -28.96
CA GLY A 173 -1.36 4.32 -29.55
C GLY A 173 -1.23 5.49 -28.57
N CYS A 174 -1.98 5.48 -27.47
CA CYS A 174 -1.91 6.45 -26.39
C CYS A 174 -2.14 5.75 -25.06
N CYS A 175 -1.41 6.19 -24.03
CA CYS A 175 -1.64 5.78 -22.65
C CYS A 175 -1.63 6.99 -21.70
N GLU A 176 -2.61 7.07 -20.80
CA GLU A 176 -2.67 8.10 -19.74
C GLU A 176 -2.71 7.44 -18.36
N ILE A 177 -1.98 8.01 -17.40
CA ILE A 177 -2.03 7.59 -16.00
C ILE A 177 -2.01 8.80 -15.04
N PRO A 178 -2.66 8.70 -13.87
CA PRO A 178 -2.52 9.71 -12.83
C PRO A 178 -1.09 9.68 -12.24
N ILE A 179 -0.59 10.84 -11.83
CA ILE A 179 0.65 10.95 -11.07
C ILE A 179 0.28 10.65 -9.61
N MET A 180 0.49 9.41 -9.14
CA MET A 180 0.01 8.99 -7.82
C MET A 180 0.68 9.77 -6.68
N ALA A 181 -0.14 10.33 -5.79
CA ALA A 181 0.22 11.18 -4.64
C ALA A 181 0.84 10.43 -3.43
N ALA A 182 1.33 9.21 -3.60
CA ALA A 182 1.61 8.33 -2.46
C ALA A 182 2.89 8.69 -1.67
N GLN A 183 3.74 9.58 -2.16
CA GLN A 183 4.95 10.02 -1.47
C GLN A 183 5.41 11.39 -1.99
N GLU A 184 6.02 12.16 -1.10
CA GLU A 184 6.48 13.55 -1.26
C GLU A 184 7.46 13.69 -2.44
N LEU A 185 6.99 13.93 -3.66
CA LEU A 185 7.84 13.91 -4.86
C LEU A 185 8.84 15.09 -4.84
N SER A 186 10.12 14.75 -4.78
CA SER A 186 11.29 15.62 -4.75
C SER A 186 11.44 16.47 -6.01
N SER A 187 12.40 17.39 -5.90
CA SER A 187 12.75 18.42 -6.87
C SER A 187 13.14 17.91 -8.26
N MET A 188 13.62 16.68 -8.45
CA MET A 188 14.08 16.23 -9.77
C MET A 188 13.00 15.45 -10.51
N PHE A 189 12.32 16.11 -11.44
CA PHE A 189 11.26 15.51 -12.25
C PHE A 189 11.78 15.15 -13.64
N TYR A 190 11.80 13.84 -13.95
CA TYR A 190 12.34 13.32 -15.19
C TYR A 190 11.29 12.57 -16.00
N VAL A 191 10.92 13.14 -17.14
CA VAL A 191 10.05 12.49 -18.13
C VAL A 191 10.94 11.81 -19.16
N SER A 192 10.86 10.49 -19.18
CA SER A 192 11.65 9.62 -20.05
C SER A 192 10.77 8.83 -20.98
N LEU A 193 11.34 8.44 -22.11
CA LEU A 193 10.65 7.60 -23.08
C LEU A 193 11.63 6.58 -23.67
N ARG A 194 11.20 5.32 -23.81
CA ARG A 194 12.03 4.25 -24.37
C ARG A 194 11.21 3.35 -25.29
N ALA A 195 11.77 3.01 -26.44
CA ALA A 195 11.24 1.96 -27.31
C ALA A 195 11.88 0.61 -26.94
N PHE A 196 11.10 -0.47 -26.95
CA PHE A 196 11.59 -1.82 -26.58
C PHE A 196 11.92 -2.72 -27.78
N THR A 197 11.52 -2.33 -28.99
CA THR A 197 11.71 -3.12 -30.22
C THR A 197 12.44 -2.32 -31.30
N SER A 198 13.27 -2.97 -32.12
CA SER A 198 13.85 -2.33 -33.32
C SER A 198 12.75 -2.12 -34.36
N ASN A 199 12.13 -0.93 -34.32
CA ASN A 199 10.89 -0.52 -34.99
C ASN A 199 10.99 -0.42 -36.53
N SER A 200 11.20 -1.52 -37.25
CA SER A 200 11.19 -1.50 -38.72
C SER A 200 9.77 -1.40 -39.32
N TYR A 201 8.73 -1.91 -38.64
CA TYR A 201 7.38 -2.05 -39.23
C TYR A 201 6.37 -0.95 -38.84
N VAL A 202 6.54 -0.25 -37.71
CA VAL A 202 5.64 0.86 -37.30
C VAL A 202 6.13 2.24 -37.71
N SER A 203 7.40 2.38 -38.11
CA SER A 203 8.02 3.67 -38.47
C SER A 203 7.38 4.37 -39.66
N SER A 204 6.64 3.64 -40.51
CA SER A 204 5.92 4.18 -41.66
C SER A 204 4.76 5.09 -41.28
N PHE A 205 4.09 4.83 -40.15
CA PHE A 205 2.96 5.63 -39.65
C PHE A 205 3.19 6.22 -38.26
N ASN A 206 4.24 5.80 -37.55
CA ASN A 206 4.67 6.36 -36.27
C ASN A 206 6.17 6.69 -36.28
N PRO A 207 6.57 7.84 -36.87
CA PRO A 207 7.97 8.23 -36.97
C PRO A 207 8.58 8.68 -35.62
N CYS A 208 7.74 9.12 -34.69
CA CYS A 208 8.13 9.60 -33.38
C CYS A 208 7.11 9.19 -32.31
N SER A 209 7.62 8.92 -31.11
CA SER A 209 6.80 8.76 -29.91
C SER A 209 7.07 9.90 -28.93
N TYR A 210 6.10 10.21 -28.09
CA TYR A 210 6.09 11.37 -27.20
C TYR A 210 5.64 11.01 -25.79
N SER A 211 6.21 11.67 -24.79
CA SER A 211 5.82 11.54 -23.38
C SER A 211 5.82 12.92 -22.73
N PHE A 212 4.75 13.25 -22.01
CA PHE A 212 4.60 14.58 -21.41
C PHE A 212 3.61 14.56 -20.25
N VAL A 213 3.77 15.54 -19.35
CA VAL A 213 2.80 15.81 -18.29
C VAL A 213 1.91 16.96 -18.71
N ALA A 214 0.61 16.83 -18.49
CA ALA A 214 -0.36 17.87 -18.81
C ALA A 214 -1.48 17.93 -17.77
N GLU A 215 -2.06 19.13 -17.62
CA GLU A 215 -3.28 19.36 -16.83
C GLU A 215 -4.42 18.47 -17.35
N ASP A 216 -5.24 17.92 -16.44
CA ASP A 216 -6.32 17.02 -16.82
C ASP A 216 -7.30 17.72 -17.78
N GLY A 217 -7.59 17.07 -18.91
CA GLY A 217 -8.39 17.63 -20.00
C GLY A 217 -7.66 18.53 -20.98
N ALA A 218 -6.37 18.85 -20.77
CA ALA A 218 -5.59 19.69 -21.70
C ALA A 218 -5.17 18.98 -22.99
N TYR A 219 -5.18 17.65 -23.02
CA TYR A 219 -4.87 16.84 -24.19
C TYR A 219 -5.99 15.85 -24.50
N LYS A 220 -6.31 15.69 -25.79
CA LYS A 220 -7.23 14.67 -26.30
C LYS A 220 -6.55 13.97 -27.46
N PHE A 221 -6.39 12.67 -27.33
CA PHE A 221 -5.67 11.86 -28.32
C PHE A 221 -6.40 11.81 -29.67
N SER A 222 -5.64 11.94 -30.76
CA SER A 222 -6.06 11.65 -32.13
C SER A 222 -5.10 10.62 -32.75
N SER A 223 -5.61 9.68 -33.53
CA SER A 223 -4.76 8.73 -34.27
C SER A 223 -3.83 9.43 -35.26
N ALA A 224 -4.17 10.65 -35.71
CA ALA A 224 -3.28 11.48 -36.52
C ALA A 224 -2.01 11.92 -35.77
N ASP A 225 -2.05 11.98 -34.43
CA ASP A 225 -0.91 12.33 -33.59
C ASP A 225 0.22 11.29 -33.66
N LEU A 226 -0.12 10.04 -34.02
CA LEU A 226 0.87 8.99 -34.26
C LEU A 226 1.75 9.33 -35.47
N ALA A 227 1.15 9.89 -36.53
CA ALA A 227 1.86 10.27 -37.74
C ALA A 227 2.56 11.62 -37.59
N LYS A 228 1.89 12.58 -36.94
CA LYS A 228 2.42 13.94 -36.78
C LYS A 228 1.89 14.60 -35.51
N PHE A 229 2.78 14.73 -34.53
CA PHE A 229 2.49 15.45 -33.30
C PHE A 229 2.91 16.92 -33.41
N HIS A 230 2.00 17.83 -33.08
CA HIS A 230 2.19 19.28 -33.28
C HIS A 230 2.52 20.07 -32.01
N HIS A 231 2.44 19.44 -30.83
CA HIS A 231 2.60 20.12 -29.56
C HIS A 231 4.04 20.03 -29.05
N ALA A 232 4.65 21.19 -28.81
CA ALA A 232 5.98 21.27 -28.21
C ALA A 232 5.93 21.31 -26.67
N THR A 233 4.84 21.85 -26.11
CA THR A 233 4.62 22.01 -24.68
C THR A 233 3.14 21.83 -24.34
N PHE A 234 2.86 21.49 -23.07
CA PHE A 234 1.50 21.41 -22.52
C PHE A 234 1.38 22.24 -21.24
N PRO A 235 0.17 22.76 -20.92
CA PRO A 235 -0.07 23.38 -19.62
C PRO A 235 0.04 22.31 -18.52
N THR A 236 0.78 22.63 -17.46
CA THR A 236 0.98 21.77 -16.29
C THR A 236 0.84 22.61 -15.04
N VAL A 237 0.14 22.09 -14.03
CA VAL A 237 -0.07 22.76 -12.75
C VAL A 237 1.00 22.35 -11.75
N LEU A 238 1.76 23.31 -11.25
CA LEU A 238 2.68 23.13 -10.14
C LEU A 238 2.06 23.67 -8.86
N ASP A 239 2.20 22.95 -7.76
CA ASP A 239 1.86 23.42 -6.43
C ASP A 239 3.09 24.15 -5.84
N TRP A 240 2.85 25.25 -5.13
CA TRP A 240 3.88 26.05 -4.45
C TRP A 240 3.45 26.40 -3.04
N SER A 241 4.43 26.63 -2.17
CA SER A 241 4.20 27.01 -0.78
C SER A 241 5.31 27.91 -0.27
N VAL A 242 5.05 28.61 0.83
CA VAL A 242 6.05 29.47 1.46
C VAL A 242 6.87 28.67 2.46
N ARG A 243 8.19 28.63 2.21
CA ARG A 243 9.22 28.05 3.09
C ARG A 243 8.98 26.56 3.37
N ASN A 244 9.89 25.93 4.11
CA ASN A 244 9.73 24.54 4.56
C ASN A 244 9.43 24.48 6.07
N VAL A 245 8.38 25.19 6.52
CA VAL A 245 7.93 25.23 7.92
C VAL A 245 6.41 25.23 8.01
N THR A 246 5.86 24.71 9.11
CA THR A 246 4.41 24.74 9.36
C THR A 246 3.94 26.13 9.82
N CYS A 247 2.65 26.42 9.67
CA CYS A 247 2.02 27.64 10.19
C CYS A 247 2.28 27.88 11.67
N GLN A 248 2.25 26.82 12.49
CA GLN A 248 2.48 26.94 13.93
C GLN A 248 3.92 27.36 14.24
N GLN A 249 4.89 26.83 13.50
CA GLN A 249 6.30 27.20 13.63
C GLN A 249 6.54 28.62 13.11
N ALA A 250 5.96 28.95 11.95
CA ALA A 250 6.07 30.27 11.34
C ALA A 250 5.51 31.39 12.23
N LYS A 251 4.39 31.15 12.94
CA LYS A 251 3.79 32.10 13.90
C LYS A 251 4.60 32.28 15.19
N LYS A 252 5.42 31.29 15.60
CA LYS A 252 6.22 31.34 16.84
C LYS A 252 7.53 32.10 16.68
N ASN A 253 8.09 32.15 15.47
CA ASN A 253 9.29 32.93 15.19
C ASN A 253 8.94 34.43 15.16
N LYS A 254 9.32 35.16 16.22
CA LYS A 254 9.07 36.60 16.38
C LYS A 254 9.95 37.51 15.50
N ASN A 255 10.83 36.94 14.68
CA ASN A 255 11.51 37.70 13.63
C ASN A 255 10.51 38.03 12.51
N HIS A 256 10.77 39.09 11.74
CA HIS A 256 9.94 39.62 10.64
C HIS A 256 9.64 38.66 9.47
N ASP A 257 9.83 37.36 9.68
CA ASP A 257 9.89 36.24 8.76
C ASP A 257 8.54 35.57 8.45
N PHE A 258 7.47 35.95 9.15
CA PHE A 258 6.13 35.44 8.84
C PHE A 258 5.59 36.10 7.57
N ALA A 259 5.18 35.30 6.57
CA ALA A 259 4.87 35.78 5.23
C ALA A 259 3.43 36.30 5.07
N CYS A 260 2.48 35.92 5.93
CA CYS A 260 1.13 36.48 5.89
C CYS A 260 1.16 37.84 6.58
N LYS A 261 1.10 38.92 5.79
CA LYS A 261 1.27 40.31 6.27
C LYS A 261 -0.04 41.07 6.42
N ALA A 262 -1.11 40.65 5.76
CA ALA A 262 -2.41 41.32 5.87
C ALA A 262 -3.09 41.00 7.22
N GLU A 263 -3.75 41.98 7.84
CA GLU A 263 -4.43 41.80 9.13
C GLU A 263 -5.57 40.76 9.06
N ASN A 264 -6.38 40.81 7.99
CA ASN A 264 -7.48 39.87 7.73
C ASN A 264 -7.00 38.68 6.89
N SER A 265 -5.88 38.08 7.27
CA SER A 265 -5.34 36.89 6.61
C SER A 265 -5.07 35.74 7.59
N GLU A 266 -5.20 34.52 7.07
CA GLU A 266 -5.02 33.28 7.79
C GLU A 266 -3.91 32.45 7.16
N CYS A 267 -3.14 31.80 8.03
CA CYS A 267 -2.12 30.85 7.63
C CYS A 267 -2.71 29.45 7.52
N VAL A 268 -2.50 28.81 6.38
CA VAL A 268 -2.95 27.44 6.10
C VAL A 268 -1.72 26.58 5.77
N ASN A 269 -1.60 25.41 6.41
CA ASN A 269 -0.51 24.48 6.05
C ASN A 269 -0.70 23.97 4.61
N ALA A 270 0.37 23.96 3.83
CA ALA A 270 0.35 23.38 2.49
C ALA A 270 0.23 21.84 2.56
N LYS A 271 -0.16 21.21 1.44
CA LYS A 271 -0.38 19.75 1.37
C LYS A 271 0.89 18.92 1.62
N GLU A 272 2.04 19.44 1.23
CA GLU A 272 3.33 18.76 1.34
C GLU A 272 4.20 19.42 2.41
N HIS A 273 4.80 20.56 2.08
CA HIS A 273 5.70 21.30 2.96
C HIS A 273 5.41 22.79 2.90
N GLY A 274 5.67 23.51 4.00
CA GLY A 274 5.44 24.95 4.05
C GLY A 274 4.01 25.36 4.40
N TYR A 275 3.72 26.62 4.13
CA TYR A 275 2.39 27.19 4.36
C TYR A 275 1.98 28.19 3.27
N LEU A 276 0.69 28.45 3.21
CA LEU A 276 0.05 29.46 2.36
C LEU A 276 -0.65 30.48 3.24
N CYS A 277 -0.92 31.63 2.65
CA CYS A 277 -1.70 32.70 3.27
C CYS A 277 -2.97 32.88 2.45
N ASN A 278 -4.12 32.86 3.11
CA ASN A 278 -5.42 33.15 2.50
C ASN A 278 -6.02 34.38 3.17
N CYS A 279 -6.80 35.19 2.45
CA CYS A 279 -7.65 36.18 3.11
C CYS A 279 -8.74 35.47 3.91
N SER A 280 -9.10 36.02 5.07
CA SER A 280 -10.21 35.54 5.88
C SER A 280 -11.54 35.63 5.11
N ALA A 281 -12.53 34.88 5.56
CA ALA A 281 -13.87 34.92 4.96
C ALA A 281 -14.42 36.37 4.92
N GLY A 282 -14.99 36.76 3.78
CA GLY A 282 -15.47 38.14 3.53
C GLY A 282 -14.40 39.10 3.01
N PHE A 283 -13.15 38.65 2.86
CA PHE A 283 -12.05 39.47 2.32
C PHE A 283 -11.45 38.84 1.07
N ASN A 284 -11.00 39.66 0.12
CA ASN A 284 -10.31 39.24 -1.09
C ASN A 284 -9.09 40.13 -1.37
N GLY A 285 -8.11 39.63 -2.12
CA GLY A 285 -6.91 40.35 -2.49
C GLY A 285 -5.65 39.55 -2.24
N ASN A 286 -4.59 40.22 -1.77
CA ASN A 286 -3.28 39.63 -1.58
C ASN A 286 -2.90 39.53 -0.08
N PRO A 287 -2.95 38.34 0.54
CA PRO A 287 -2.65 38.17 1.96
C PRO A 287 -1.17 38.33 2.33
N TYR A 288 -0.28 38.35 1.34
CA TYR A 288 1.16 38.49 1.53
C TYR A 288 1.63 39.95 1.61
N VAL A 289 0.73 40.91 1.38
CA VAL A 289 1.01 42.35 1.40
C VAL A 289 0.26 43.00 2.58
N LEU A 290 0.89 43.99 3.23
CA LEU A 290 0.23 44.76 4.29
C LEU A 290 -1.06 45.41 3.73
N ASN A 291 -2.17 45.25 4.44
CA ASN A 291 -3.51 45.70 4.00
C ASN A 291 -3.95 45.15 2.62
N GLY A 292 -3.36 44.04 2.16
CA GLY A 292 -3.67 43.48 0.85
C GLY A 292 -4.98 42.68 0.79
N CYS A 293 -5.53 42.26 1.93
CA CYS A 293 -6.88 41.69 2.01
C CYS A 293 -7.90 42.81 2.24
N GLN A 294 -8.67 43.10 1.20
CA GLN A 294 -9.70 44.14 1.19
C GLN A 294 -11.07 43.52 1.45
N ASP A 295 -11.89 44.26 2.18
CA ASP A 295 -13.27 43.90 2.47
C ASP A 295 -14.06 43.78 1.15
N VAL A 296 -14.74 42.65 0.97
CA VAL A 296 -15.60 42.45 -0.20
C VAL A 296 -16.89 43.21 0.05
N ASN A 297 -17.23 44.16 -0.82
CA ASN A 297 -18.50 44.86 -0.70
C ASN A 297 -19.63 44.04 -1.35
N GLU A 298 -20.23 43.12 -0.59
CA GLU A 298 -21.26 42.24 -1.13
C GLU A 298 -22.53 43.01 -1.55
N CYS A 299 -22.73 44.23 -1.02
CA CYS A 299 -23.83 45.10 -1.45
C CYS A 299 -23.68 45.60 -2.91
N MET A 300 -22.46 45.62 -3.45
CA MET A 300 -22.19 45.98 -4.85
C MET A 300 -22.06 44.75 -5.77
N GLU A 301 -21.93 43.56 -5.18
CA GLU A 301 -21.94 42.28 -5.90
C GLU A 301 -23.26 41.51 -5.66
N SER A 302 -23.20 40.18 -5.61
CA SER A 302 -24.33 39.31 -5.31
C SER A 302 -24.52 39.17 -3.80
N ASN A 303 -25.63 39.66 -3.28
CA ASN A 303 -26.04 39.50 -1.88
C ASN A 303 -27.44 38.88 -1.74
N ASP A 304 -27.73 38.41 -0.53
CA ASP A 304 -29.04 37.84 -0.18
C ASP A 304 -30.01 38.87 0.41
N CYS A 305 -29.78 40.18 0.24
CA CYS A 305 -30.76 41.17 0.69
C CYS A 305 -32.02 41.12 -0.18
N TYR A 306 -33.18 41.21 0.47
CA TYR A 306 -34.46 41.35 -0.22
C TYR A 306 -34.45 42.64 -1.04
N SER A 307 -35.10 42.64 -2.22
CA SER A 307 -34.99 43.74 -3.19
C SER A 307 -35.48 45.11 -2.69
N LYS A 308 -36.19 45.17 -1.56
CA LYS A 308 -36.66 46.41 -0.90
C LYS A 308 -35.96 46.69 0.43
N ALA A 309 -34.97 45.88 0.82
CA ALA A 309 -34.14 46.11 1.98
C ALA A 309 -32.96 47.03 1.62
N ILE A 310 -32.44 47.72 2.62
CA ILE A 310 -31.23 48.53 2.54
C ILE A 310 -30.07 47.61 2.91
N CYS A 311 -29.10 47.44 2.01
CA CYS A 311 -27.88 46.70 2.28
C CYS A 311 -26.83 47.62 2.93
N HIS A 312 -26.22 47.15 4.01
CA HIS A 312 -25.14 47.81 4.72
C HIS A 312 -23.91 46.89 4.72
N ASN A 313 -22.88 47.31 4.01
CA ASN A 313 -21.60 46.63 4.01
C ASN A 313 -20.92 46.79 5.38
N VAL A 314 -20.40 45.70 5.95
CA VAL A 314 -19.66 45.71 7.23
C VAL A 314 -18.34 44.96 7.05
N PRO A 315 -17.26 45.29 7.77
CA PRO A 315 -16.01 44.58 7.59
C PRO A 315 -16.14 43.05 7.75
N GLY A 316 -15.83 42.30 6.70
CA GLY A 316 -15.92 40.84 6.57
C GLY A 316 -17.32 40.28 6.30
N SER A 317 -18.34 41.11 6.08
CA SER A 317 -19.72 40.66 5.83
C SER A 317 -20.67 41.78 5.36
N TYR A 318 -21.97 41.48 5.32
CA TYR A 318 -22.99 42.50 5.06
C TYR A 318 -24.23 42.27 5.93
N SER A 319 -24.99 43.35 6.15
CA SER A 319 -26.26 43.29 6.87
C SER A 319 -27.37 43.95 6.05
N CYS A 320 -28.58 43.42 6.16
CA CYS A 320 -29.76 43.96 5.49
C CYS A 320 -30.67 44.59 6.55
N SER A 321 -31.19 45.79 6.27
CA SER A 321 -32.15 46.46 7.15
C SER A 321 -33.40 46.90 6.38
N CYS A 322 -34.52 47.05 7.08
CA CYS A 322 -35.76 47.48 6.45
C CYS A 322 -35.94 49.00 6.51
N PRO A 323 -36.46 49.63 5.43
CA PRO A 323 -36.75 51.05 5.42
C PRO A 323 -37.83 51.44 6.46
N LYS A 324 -37.84 52.71 6.87
CA LYS A 324 -38.80 53.23 7.88
C LYS A 324 -40.23 52.87 7.51
N GLY A 325 -40.97 52.31 8.48
CA GLY A 325 -42.35 51.84 8.29
C GLY A 325 -42.47 50.33 8.00
N TYR A 326 -41.35 49.61 7.83
CA TYR A 326 -41.30 48.16 7.63
C TYR A 326 -40.53 47.46 8.76
N ILE A 327 -40.91 46.22 9.09
CA ILE A 327 -40.28 45.34 10.10
C ILE A 327 -39.84 44.04 9.41
N GLY A 328 -38.66 43.53 9.76
CA GLY A 328 -38.11 42.25 9.30
C GLY A 328 -36.58 42.26 9.26
N ASP A 329 -35.97 41.13 8.89
CA ASP A 329 -34.51 40.96 8.79
C ASP A 329 -33.90 41.40 7.45
N GLY A 330 -34.75 41.83 6.50
CA GLY A 330 -34.31 42.32 5.20
C GLY A 330 -33.64 41.28 4.28
N LYS A 331 -33.63 39.98 4.61
CA LYS A 331 -33.03 38.92 3.77
C LYS A 331 -34.06 38.27 2.84
N LYS A 332 -33.62 37.86 1.64
CA LYS A 332 -34.45 37.23 0.60
C LYS A 332 -35.09 35.92 1.06
N TYR A 333 -34.32 35.07 1.74
CA TYR A 333 -34.76 33.80 2.33
C TYR A 333 -35.06 33.90 3.84
N GLY A 334 -35.15 35.14 4.37
CA GLY A 334 -35.50 35.43 5.76
C GLY A 334 -36.94 35.93 5.92
N THR A 335 -37.19 36.79 6.92
CA THR A 335 -38.50 37.38 7.21
C THR A 335 -38.91 38.51 6.25
N GLN A 336 -37.98 39.03 5.44
CA GLN A 336 -38.20 40.10 4.46
C GLN A 336 -38.79 41.38 5.07
N CYS A 337 -38.90 42.48 4.31
CA CYS A 337 -39.46 43.72 4.84
C CYS A 337 -40.99 43.78 4.69
N ARG A 338 -41.74 43.81 5.80
CA ARG A 338 -43.21 43.92 5.82
C ARG A 338 -43.70 45.17 6.58
N PRO A 339 -44.82 45.80 6.18
CA PRO A 339 -45.29 47.06 6.78
C PRO A 339 -45.73 46.90 8.25
N ASN A 340 -45.41 47.90 9.08
CA ASN A 340 -45.68 47.91 10.51
C ASN A 340 -47.13 48.33 10.82
N SER A 341 -48.03 47.36 11.09
CA SER A 341 -49.34 47.66 11.67
C SER A 341 -49.35 47.33 13.17
N SER A 342 -49.57 48.35 14.01
CA SER A 342 -49.80 48.18 15.43
C SER A 342 -51.12 47.44 15.67
N SER A 343 -51.05 46.24 16.24
CA SER A 343 -52.19 45.61 16.91
C SER A 343 -51.67 44.72 18.02
N ASN A 344 -51.57 45.33 19.20
CA ASN A 344 -51.36 44.69 20.49
C ASN A 344 -52.55 43.76 20.79
N SER A 345 -52.37 42.47 20.49
CA SER A 345 -53.23 41.34 20.92
C SER A 345 -52.68 40.00 20.36
N ARG A 346 -51.91 40.02 19.26
CA ARG A 346 -51.39 38.79 18.60
C ARG A 346 -50.08 38.23 19.16
N ALA A 347 -49.27 38.99 19.90
CA ALA A 347 -47.93 38.56 20.33
C ALA A 347 -47.94 37.35 21.29
N LYS A 348 -48.95 37.23 22.16
CA LYS A 348 -49.10 36.07 23.07
C LYS A 348 -49.46 34.79 22.32
N ASN A 349 -50.30 34.89 21.28
CA ASN A 349 -50.65 33.74 20.42
C ASN A 349 -49.52 33.40 19.44
N ILE A 350 -48.79 34.40 18.92
CA ILE A 350 -47.62 34.20 18.06
C ILE A 350 -46.48 33.52 18.83
N LEU A 351 -46.26 33.81 20.12
CA LEU A 351 -45.25 33.12 20.93
C LEU A 351 -45.60 31.64 21.15
N ILE A 352 -46.89 31.32 21.40
CA ILE A 352 -47.35 29.93 21.52
C ILE A 352 -47.21 29.21 20.16
N ILE A 353 -47.65 29.82 19.07
CA ILE A 353 -47.50 29.27 17.71
C ILE A 353 -46.02 29.11 17.35
N ALA A 354 -45.15 30.05 17.70
CA ALA A 354 -43.72 29.99 17.43
C ALA A 354 -43.02 28.89 18.25
N LEU A 355 -43.41 28.68 19.51
CA LEU A 355 -42.92 27.57 20.34
C LEU A 355 -43.45 26.20 19.86
N SER A 356 -44.69 26.15 19.37
CA SER A 356 -45.25 24.93 18.75
C SER A 356 -44.59 24.61 17.41
N ILE A 357 -44.28 25.63 16.58
CA ILE A 357 -43.57 25.45 15.31
C ILE A 357 -42.11 25.05 15.55
N SER A 358 -41.41 25.71 16.49
CA SER A 358 -40.03 25.35 16.80
C SER A 358 -39.93 23.95 17.43
N GLY A 359 -40.86 23.58 18.31
CA GLY A 359 -41.00 22.22 18.84
C GLY A 359 -41.29 21.19 17.73
N GLY A 360 -42.18 21.53 16.79
CA GLY A 360 -42.48 20.68 15.63
C GLY A 360 -41.30 20.51 14.68
N VAL A 361 -40.52 21.57 14.42
CA VAL A 361 -39.31 21.52 13.59
C VAL A 361 -38.21 20.70 14.27
N ILE A 362 -37.99 20.87 15.57
CA ILE A 362 -37.03 20.05 16.32
C ILE A 362 -37.45 18.58 16.32
N ALA A 363 -38.74 18.29 16.56
CA ALA A 363 -39.26 16.93 16.48
C ALA A 363 -39.08 16.34 15.07
N LEU A 364 -39.34 17.11 14.01
CA LEU A 364 -39.10 16.68 12.63
C LEU A 364 -37.62 16.43 12.33
N LEU A 365 -36.71 17.25 12.86
CA LEU A 365 -35.27 17.05 12.69
C LEU A 365 -34.79 15.79 13.45
N VAL A 366 -35.28 15.56 14.67
CA VAL A 366 -34.98 14.35 15.44
C VAL A 366 -35.54 13.11 14.74
N VAL A 367 -36.78 13.18 14.25
CA VAL A 367 -37.41 12.09 13.46
C VAL A 367 -36.64 11.88 12.16
N SER A 368 -36.26 12.94 11.44
CA SER A 368 -35.49 12.85 10.20
C SER A 368 -34.10 12.27 10.43
N PHE A 369 -33.44 12.63 11.54
CA PHE A 369 -32.15 12.08 11.92
C PHE A 369 -32.28 10.61 12.33
N TYR A 370 -33.30 10.26 13.10
CA TYR A 370 -33.63 8.88 13.45
C TYR A 370 -33.94 8.05 12.19
N VAL A 371 -34.75 8.58 11.27
CA VAL A 371 -35.07 7.93 9.98
C VAL A 371 -33.81 7.81 9.13
N TYR A 372 -32.96 8.83 9.05
CA TYR A 372 -31.68 8.78 8.34
C TYR A 372 -30.76 7.70 8.93
N TRP A 373 -30.64 7.63 10.26
CA TRP A 373 -29.84 6.59 10.92
C TRP A 373 -30.40 5.20 10.65
N ARG A 374 -31.73 5.03 10.75
CA ARG A 374 -32.42 3.78 10.40
C ARG A 374 -32.26 3.42 8.92
N MET A 375 -32.27 4.39 8.02
CA MET A 375 -32.03 4.17 6.59
C MET A 375 -30.59 3.75 6.33
N LYS A 376 -29.61 4.40 6.98
CA LYS A 376 -28.19 4.04 6.92
C LYS A 376 -27.95 2.63 7.46
N GLU A 377 -28.55 2.30 8.60
CA GLU A 377 -28.52 0.96 9.22
C GLU A 377 -29.13 -0.08 8.28
N LYS A 378 -30.33 0.17 7.73
CA LYS A 378 -30.96 -0.71 6.73
C LYS A 378 -30.13 -0.88 5.47
N LYS A 379 -29.47 0.18 4.98
CA LYS A 379 -28.60 0.11 3.81
C LYS A 379 -27.37 -0.77 4.08
N LEU A 380 -26.79 -0.66 5.28
CA LEU A 380 -25.66 -1.50 5.70
C LEU A 380 -26.08 -2.97 5.85
N ILE A 381 -27.23 -3.24 6.47
CA ILE A 381 -27.77 -4.61 6.60
C ILE A 381 -28.03 -5.22 5.22
N LYS A 382 -28.66 -4.47 4.30
CA LYS A 382 -28.87 -4.92 2.92
C LYS A 382 -27.56 -5.20 2.18
N LEU A 383 -26.53 -4.40 2.42
CA LEU A 383 -25.22 -4.61 1.81
C LEU A 383 -24.54 -5.88 2.36
N LYS A 384 -24.60 -6.09 3.68
CA LYS A 384 -24.12 -7.32 4.33
C LYS A 384 -24.87 -8.56 3.81
N GLU A 385 -26.18 -8.46 3.65
CA GLU A 385 -27.02 -9.53 3.09
C GLU A 385 -26.68 -9.80 1.61
N HIS A 386 -26.44 -8.75 0.82
CA HIS A 386 -25.97 -8.88 -0.56
C HIS A 386 -24.64 -9.63 -0.63
N TYR A 387 -23.65 -9.26 0.20
CA TYR A 387 -22.39 -10.00 0.26
C TYR A 387 -22.58 -11.43 0.76
N PHE A 388 -23.43 -11.66 1.76
CA PHE A 388 -23.74 -13.00 2.23
C PHE A 388 -24.29 -13.90 1.12
N GLN A 389 -25.21 -13.39 0.29
CA GLN A 389 -25.73 -14.14 -0.86
C GLN A 389 -24.68 -14.35 -1.94
N GLN A 390 -23.92 -13.30 -2.29
CA GLN A 390 -22.88 -13.35 -3.32
C GLN A 390 -21.74 -14.32 -2.96
N ASN A 391 -21.34 -14.37 -1.69
CA ASN A 391 -20.24 -15.18 -1.19
C ASN A 391 -20.64 -16.65 -0.90
N GLY A 392 -21.80 -17.09 -1.36
CA GLY A 392 -22.24 -18.49 -1.23
C GLY A 392 -22.94 -18.83 0.09
N GLY A 393 -23.56 -17.85 0.76
CA GLY A 393 -24.24 -18.07 2.05
C GLY A 393 -25.36 -19.10 2.02
N LEU A 394 -26.05 -19.26 0.88
CA LEU A 394 -27.05 -20.32 0.70
C LEU A 394 -26.41 -21.72 0.73
N LEU A 395 -25.25 -21.88 0.07
CA LEU A 395 -24.51 -23.14 0.05
C LEU A 395 -24.00 -23.50 1.46
N LEU A 396 -23.49 -22.50 2.18
CA LEU A 396 -23.06 -22.70 3.57
C LEU A 396 -24.23 -23.11 4.47
N GLN A 397 -25.40 -22.48 4.33
CA GLN A 397 -26.61 -22.87 5.08
C GLN A 397 -27.01 -24.33 4.79
N GLN A 398 -26.90 -24.78 3.55
CA GLN A 398 -27.14 -26.18 3.19
C GLN A 398 -26.11 -27.13 3.81
N LEU A 399 -24.82 -26.76 3.84
CA LEU A 399 -23.76 -27.55 4.47
C LEU A 399 -23.96 -27.66 5.99
N ILE A 400 -24.25 -26.54 6.66
CA ILE A 400 -24.55 -26.52 8.10
C ILE A 400 -25.82 -27.34 8.41
N ALA A 401 -26.85 -27.28 7.56
CA ALA A 401 -28.05 -28.09 7.71
C ALA A 401 -27.78 -29.59 7.59
N ARG A 402 -26.88 -30.01 6.68
CA ARG A 402 -26.44 -31.41 6.56
C ARG A 402 -25.57 -31.87 7.74
N GLN A 403 -24.76 -30.99 8.31
CA GLN A 403 -23.86 -31.32 9.44
C GLN A 403 -24.56 -31.38 10.80
N ARG A 404 -25.77 -30.81 10.95
CA ARG A 404 -26.54 -30.86 12.22
C ARG A 404 -26.90 -32.28 12.70
N GLU A 405 -26.73 -33.30 11.86
CA GLU A 405 -26.94 -34.70 12.24
C GLU A 405 -25.67 -35.40 12.77
N SER A 406 -24.48 -34.77 12.71
CA SER A 406 -23.24 -35.37 13.23
C SER A 406 -22.22 -34.34 13.77
N THR A 407 -22.00 -34.36 15.10
CA THR A 407 -20.91 -33.78 15.91
C THR A 407 -20.97 -32.29 16.34
N ASP A 408 -20.35 -32.03 17.50
CA ASP A 408 -20.50 -30.87 18.40
C ASP A 408 -19.65 -29.62 18.03
N GLU A 409 -18.98 -29.63 16.88
CA GLU A 409 -18.07 -28.55 16.45
C GLU A 409 -18.35 -28.12 15.00
N THR A 410 -19.57 -27.67 14.72
CA THR A 410 -19.93 -27.08 13.43
C THR A 410 -19.14 -25.79 13.17
N ALA A 411 -18.63 -25.61 11.95
CA ALA A 411 -17.95 -24.38 11.53
C ALA A 411 -18.81 -23.14 11.81
N LYS A 412 -18.27 -22.16 12.54
CA LYS A 412 -19.01 -20.97 12.97
C LYS A 412 -19.06 -19.92 11.85
N VAL A 413 -20.22 -19.26 11.69
CA VAL A 413 -20.33 -18.07 10.86
C VAL A 413 -19.99 -16.85 11.71
N PHE A 414 -18.88 -16.19 11.37
CA PHE A 414 -18.44 -14.96 12.02
C PHE A 414 -18.95 -13.73 11.28
N THR A 415 -19.14 -12.63 12.00
CA THR A 415 -19.42 -11.34 11.38
C THR A 415 -18.14 -10.58 11.08
N VAL A 416 -18.16 -9.72 10.05
CA VAL A 416 -17.01 -8.87 9.72
C VAL A 416 -16.59 -7.98 10.90
N ASP A 417 -17.54 -7.56 11.74
CA ASP A 417 -17.27 -6.71 12.91
C ASP A 417 -16.53 -7.47 14.03
N GLU A 418 -16.81 -8.76 14.22
CA GLU A 418 -16.06 -9.62 15.14
C GLU A 418 -14.61 -9.79 14.66
N LEU A 419 -14.42 -10.06 13.37
CA LEU A 419 -13.08 -10.27 12.81
C LEU A 419 -12.26 -8.96 12.73
N ASN A 420 -12.92 -7.83 12.47
CA ASN A 420 -12.30 -6.50 12.57
C ASN A 420 -11.77 -6.24 13.99
N LYS A 421 -12.56 -6.54 15.02
CA LYS A 421 -12.11 -6.41 16.42
C LYS A 421 -10.95 -7.34 16.74
N ALA A 422 -11.04 -8.61 16.32
CA ALA A 422 -10.02 -9.61 16.58
C ALA A 422 -8.65 -9.24 15.97
N THR A 423 -8.67 -8.63 14.78
CA THR A 423 -7.46 -8.28 14.00
C THR A 423 -7.01 -6.84 14.16
N ASN A 424 -7.65 -6.04 15.02
CA ASN A 424 -7.41 -4.59 15.11
C ASN A 424 -7.56 -3.88 13.74
N ASN A 425 -8.68 -4.13 13.05
CA ASN A 425 -8.98 -3.67 11.69
C ASN A 425 -7.97 -4.15 10.63
N PHE A 426 -7.57 -5.44 10.69
CA PHE A 426 -6.59 -6.04 9.80
C PHE A 426 -5.23 -5.30 9.81
N ASP A 427 -4.72 -5.02 11.00
CA ASP A 427 -3.43 -4.37 11.24
C ASP A 427 -2.29 -5.12 10.54
N GLU A 428 -1.38 -4.39 9.89
CA GLU A 428 -0.26 -4.97 9.17
C GLU A 428 0.74 -5.68 10.09
N ASN A 429 0.82 -5.28 11.35
CA ASN A 429 1.69 -5.92 12.35
C ASN A 429 1.20 -7.31 12.75
N LYS A 430 -0.06 -7.66 12.45
CA LYS A 430 -0.64 -8.98 12.73
C LYS A 430 -0.56 -9.92 11.53
N ILE A 431 0.19 -9.59 10.49
CA ILE A 431 0.29 -10.42 9.30
C ILE A 431 1.21 -11.62 9.57
N LEU A 432 0.65 -12.81 9.43
CA LEU A 432 1.38 -14.08 9.51
C LEU A 432 1.99 -14.46 8.15
N GLY A 433 1.33 -14.08 7.05
CA GLY A 433 1.83 -14.37 5.71
C GLY A 433 1.05 -13.68 4.59
N LYS A 434 1.73 -13.41 3.48
CA LYS A 434 1.15 -12.86 2.24
C LYS A 434 1.45 -13.81 1.08
N GLY A 435 0.42 -14.22 0.33
CA GLY A 435 0.56 -15.18 -0.77
C GLY A 435 -0.32 -14.89 -1.97
N GLY A 436 -0.36 -15.85 -2.91
CA GLY A 436 -1.21 -15.80 -4.10
C GLY A 436 -2.71 -15.78 -3.75
N GLN A 437 -3.09 -16.49 -2.68
CA GLN A 437 -4.48 -16.68 -2.25
C GLN A 437 -4.98 -15.64 -1.25
N GLY A 438 -4.16 -14.65 -0.87
CA GLY A 438 -4.56 -13.61 0.09
C GLY A 438 -3.51 -13.32 1.16
N THR A 439 -3.99 -12.72 2.25
CA THR A 439 -3.20 -12.37 3.43
C THR A 439 -3.78 -13.05 4.65
N VAL A 440 -2.93 -13.66 5.47
CA VAL A 440 -3.31 -14.33 6.71
C VAL A 440 -2.93 -13.44 7.88
N TYR A 441 -3.90 -13.17 8.76
CA TYR A 441 -3.75 -12.33 9.94
C TYR A 441 -3.90 -13.16 11.21
N GLU A 442 -3.10 -12.85 12.23
CA GLU A 442 -3.35 -13.29 13.59
C GLU A 442 -4.53 -12.51 14.17
N GLY A 443 -5.48 -13.22 14.79
CA GLY A 443 -6.65 -12.63 15.44
C GLY A 443 -6.83 -13.18 16.83
N LEU A 444 -7.33 -12.35 17.75
CA LEU A 444 -7.75 -12.76 19.09
C LEU A 444 -9.27 -12.62 19.19
N LEU A 445 -9.98 -13.75 19.24
CA LEU A 445 -11.44 -13.77 19.38
C LEU A 445 -11.89 -13.35 20.79
N SER A 446 -13.16 -13.01 20.96
CA SER A 446 -13.73 -12.54 22.23
C SER A 446 -13.72 -13.59 23.36
N ASP A 447 -13.61 -14.88 23.00
CA ASP A 447 -13.41 -16.01 23.90
C ASP A 447 -11.93 -16.22 24.26
N ASN A 448 -11.06 -15.26 23.93
CA ASN A 448 -9.61 -15.29 24.14
C ASN A 448 -8.88 -16.40 23.35
N LYS A 449 -9.51 -16.90 22.28
CA LYS A 449 -8.90 -17.87 21.37
C LYS A 449 -8.12 -17.17 20.25
N THR A 450 -6.84 -17.50 20.11
CA THR A 450 -6.02 -17.05 18.98
C THR A 450 -6.37 -17.85 17.73
N VAL A 451 -6.57 -17.15 16.62
CA VAL A 451 -6.99 -17.71 15.32
C VAL A 451 -6.18 -17.12 14.18
N ALA A 452 -6.10 -17.85 13.06
CA ALA A 452 -5.56 -17.35 11.81
C ALA A 452 -6.70 -16.99 10.85
N ILE A 453 -6.74 -15.75 10.37
CA ILE A 453 -7.81 -15.22 9.52
C ILE A 453 -7.25 -14.96 8.12
N LYS A 454 -7.65 -15.78 7.14
CA LYS A 454 -7.27 -15.64 5.73
C LYS A 454 -8.24 -14.70 5.03
N ARG A 455 -7.72 -13.62 4.46
CA ARG A 455 -8.44 -12.61 3.68
C ARG A 455 -8.02 -12.68 2.22
N SER A 456 -8.95 -13.02 1.33
CA SER A 456 -8.72 -13.09 -0.12
C SER A 456 -8.50 -11.70 -0.75
N LYS A 457 -7.83 -11.65 -1.91
CA LYS A 457 -7.61 -10.39 -2.64
C LYS A 457 -8.87 -9.91 -3.36
N ILE A 458 -9.09 -8.59 -3.39
CA ILE A 458 -10.33 -7.94 -3.89
C ILE A 458 -10.51 -8.07 -5.42
N SER A 459 -9.44 -8.30 -6.19
CA SER A 459 -9.45 -8.16 -7.65
C SER A 459 -9.67 -9.44 -8.46
N ASP A 460 -9.96 -10.59 -7.84
CA ASP A 460 -9.98 -11.89 -8.53
C ASP A 460 -11.24 -12.71 -8.24
N PRO A 461 -12.19 -12.82 -9.19
CA PRO A 461 -13.42 -13.62 -9.05
C PRO A 461 -13.18 -15.10 -8.76
N SER A 462 -12.02 -15.66 -9.17
CA SER A 462 -11.68 -17.08 -8.93
C SER A 462 -11.48 -17.40 -7.44
N GLN A 463 -11.24 -16.36 -6.61
CA GLN A 463 -11.05 -16.52 -5.17
C GLN A 463 -12.34 -16.94 -4.45
N ILE A 464 -13.51 -16.64 -5.00
CA ILE A 464 -14.79 -17.11 -4.43
C ILE A 464 -14.94 -18.62 -4.65
N GLU A 465 -14.50 -19.15 -5.79
CA GLU A 465 -14.51 -20.59 -6.05
C GLU A 465 -13.54 -21.32 -5.10
N HIS A 466 -12.31 -20.81 -4.94
CA HIS A 466 -11.36 -21.37 -3.98
C HIS A 466 -11.90 -21.34 -2.55
N PHE A 467 -12.55 -20.25 -2.14
CA PHE A 467 -13.19 -20.15 -0.83
C PHE A 467 -14.26 -21.23 -0.63
N ILE A 468 -15.20 -21.34 -1.57
CA ILE A 468 -16.29 -22.34 -1.50
C ILE A 468 -15.69 -23.75 -1.41
N ASN A 469 -14.71 -24.04 -2.26
CA ASN A 469 -14.03 -25.32 -2.29
C ASN A 469 -13.35 -25.63 -0.96
N GLU A 470 -12.64 -24.66 -0.38
CA GLU A 470 -11.95 -24.82 0.89
C GLU A 470 -12.91 -25.09 2.05
N VAL A 471 -14.05 -24.39 2.12
CA VAL A 471 -15.10 -24.66 3.12
C VAL A 471 -15.66 -26.08 2.94
N VAL A 472 -16.04 -26.46 1.72
CA VAL A 472 -16.63 -27.77 1.43
C VAL A 472 -15.65 -28.90 1.75
N VAL A 473 -14.39 -28.78 1.34
CA VAL A 473 -13.35 -29.79 1.54
C VAL A 473 -12.98 -29.91 3.01
N LEU A 474 -12.65 -28.80 3.70
CA LEU A 474 -12.25 -28.84 5.11
C LEU A 474 -13.40 -29.24 6.04
N SER A 475 -14.65 -29.00 5.66
CA SER A 475 -15.81 -29.48 6.43
C SER A 475 -15.94 -31.01 6.47
N GLN A 476 -15.29 -31.73 5.55
CA GLN A 476 -15.31 -33.19 5.45
C GLN A 476 -14.07 -33.84 6.05
N ILE A 477 -13.06 -33.06 6.46
CA ILE A 477 -11.78 -33.57 6.93
C ILE A 477 -11.72 -33.43 8.45
N ASN A 478 -11.44 -34.54 9.13
CA ASN A 478 -11.12 -34.54 10.55
C ASN A 478 -9.84 -35.35 10.80
N HIS A 479 -8.69 -34.67 10.80
CA HIS A 479 -7.38 -35.31 10.96
C HIS A 479 -6.42 -34.43 11.76
N LYS A 480 -5.66 -35.01 12.69
CA LYS A 480 -4.75 -34.27 13.59
C LYS A 480 -3.64 -33.50 12.87
N ASN A 481 -3.21 -33.98 11.71
CA ASN A 481 -2.16 -33.39 10.87
C ASN A 481 -2.74 -32.54 9.70
N VAL A 482 -3.97 -32.08 9.82
CA VAL A 482 -4.59 -31.11 8.90
C VAL A 482 -5.05 -29.90 9.71
N VAL A 483 -4.84 -28.69 9.20
CA VAL A 483 -5.28 -27.46 9.87
C VAL A 483 -6.81 -27.40 9.91
N LYS A 484 -7.35 -27.22 11.11
CA LYS A 484 -8.79 -27.16 11.36
C LYS A 484 -9.39 -25.81 10.94
N LEU A 485 -10.43 -25.88 10.11
CA LEU A 485 -11.30 -24.74 9.83
C LEU A 485 -12.25 -24.52 11.01
N LEU A 486 -12.18 -23.35 11.65
CA LEU A 486 -13.06 -22.98 12.75
C LEU A 486 -14.34 -22.30 12.26
N GLY A 487 -14.27 -21.63 11.10
CA GLY A 487 -15.40 -20.94 10.53
C GLY A 487 -15.07 -20.03 9.36
N CYS A 488 -16.06 -19.24 8.95
CA CYS A 488 -15.91 -18.27 7.87
C CYS A 488 -16.77 -17.02 8.12
N CYS A 489 -16.47 -15.93 7.40
CA CYS A 489 -17.27 -14.72 7.37
C CYS A 489 -17.63 -14.40 5.91
N LEU A 490 -18.94 -14.20 5.69
CA LEU A 490 -19.54 -14.01 4.37
C LEU A 490 -20.13 -12.61 4.18
N ASP A 491 -20.31 -11.84 5.27
CA ASP A 491 -20.87 -10.48 5.25
C ASP A 491 -19.82 -9.39 4.96
N ALA A 492 -18.62 -9.79 4.54
CA ALA A 492 -17.54 -8.93 4.10
C ALA A 492 -17.49 -8.82 2.55
N GLN A 493 -16.84 -7.77 2.05
CA GLN A 493 -16.67 -7.55 0.60
C GLN A 493 -15.95 -8.71 -0.10
N VAL A 494 -15.03 -9.38 0.59
CA VAL A 494 -14.38 -10.63 0.20
C VAL A 494 -14.59 -11.64 1.31
N PRO A 495 -14.84 -12.93 1.01
CA PRO A 495 -15.04 -13.92 2.04
C PRO A 495 -13.77 -14.13 2.86
N LEU A 496 -13.95 -14.43 4.14
CA LEU A 496 -12.86 -14.63 5.10
C LEU A 496 -12.95 -16.03 5.70
N LEU A 497 -11.81 -16.70 5.86
CA LEU A 497 -11.70 -18.02 6.49
C LEU A 497 -10.99 -17.90 7.82
N VAL A 498 -11.49 -18.60 8.83
CA VAL A 498 -10.96 -18.59 10.20
C VAL A 498 -10.48 -19.98 10.55
N TYR A 499 -9.18 -20.12 10.80
CA TYR A 499 -8.51 -21.37 11.14
C TYR A 499 -8.00 -21.35 12.57
N GLU A 500 -7.67 -22.53 13.09
CA GLU A 500 -6.79 -22.62 14.26
C GLU A 500 -5.46 -21.91 14.00
N PHE A 501 -4.93 -21.23 15.01
CA PHE A 501 -3.62 -20.59 14.91
C PHE A 501 -2.50 -21.60 15.13
N ILE A 502 -1.51 -21.59 14.23
CA ILE A 502 -0.36 -22.50 14.27
C ILE A 502 0.92 -21.66 14.48
N PRO A 503 1.57 -21.74 15.66
CA PRO A 503 2.52 -20.72 16.11
C PRO A 503 3.92 -20.79 15.47
N ASN A 504 4.41 -21.97 15.07
CA ASN A 504 5.79 -22.12 14.63
C ASN A 504 5.97 -21.94 13.11
N GLY A 505 5.01 -21.31 12.42
CA GLY A 505 5.14 -21.00 10.99
C GLY A 505 5.22 -22.24 10.10
N THR A 506 5.85 -22.09 8.94
CA THR A 506 5.91 -23.10 7.86
C THR A 506 7.23 -23.85 7.82
N ILE A 507 7.25 -25.09 7.30
CA ILE A 507 8.51 -25.82 7.07
C ILE A 507 9.48 -25.01 6.20
N PHE A 508 8.96 -24.29 5.21
CA PHE A 508 9.77 -23.47 4.31
C PHE A 508 10.62 -22.45 5.08
N GLU A 509 10.06 -21.79 6.09
CA GLU A 509 10.77 -20.82 6.92
C GLU A 509 11.87 -21.49 7.76
N HIS A 510 11.58 -22.66 8.34
CA HIS A 510 12.57 -23.42 9.11
C HIS A 510 13.73 -23.97 8.28
N LEU A 511 13.51 -24.25 6.99
CA LEU A 511 14.56 -24.74 6.09
C LEU A 511 15.37 -23.61 5.46
N HIS A 512 14.74 -22.50 5.07
CA HIS A 512 15.34 -21.52 4.17
C HIS A 512 15.59 -20.13 4.78
N SER A 513 15.03 -19.81 5.94
CA SER A 513 15.18 -18.48 6.56
C SER A 513 16.31 -18.45 7.58
N HIS A 514 17.19 -17.45 7.49
CA HIS A 514 18.31 -17.26 8.43
C HIS A 514 17.88 -16.75 9.82
N ASN A 515 16.64 -16.29 9.97
CA ASN A 515 16.11 -15.64 11.18
C ASN A 515 15.42 -16.60 12.17
N HIS A 516 15.12 -17.86 11.78
CA HIS A 516 14.60 -18.86 12.72
C HIS A 516 15.77 -19.57 13.40
N SER A 517 15.89 -19.39 14.71
CA SER A 517 16.97 -19.90 15.56
C SER A 517 16.95 -21.43 15.75
N LEU A 518 15.90 -22.12 15.30
CA LEU A 518 15.72 -23.57 15.43
C LEU A 518 15.86 -24.24 14.06
N ARG A 519 17.04 -24.80 13.77
CA ARG A 519 17.21 -25.72 12.65
C ARG A 519 16.55 -27.06 12.99
N LEU A 520 15.75 -27.59 12.07
CA LEU A 520 15.08 -28.88 12.26
C LEU A 520 16.11 -30.02 12.27
N SER A 521 16.17 -30.75 13.38
CA SER A 521 16.95 -31.99 13.50
C SER A 521 16.43 -33.07 12.56
N TRP A 522 17.28 -34.05 12.23
CA TRP A 522 16.93 -35.18 11.38
C TRP A 522 15.70 -35.92 11.89
N LYS A 523 15.65 -36.20 13.19
CA LYS A 523 14.49 -36.83 13.85
C LYS A 523 13.19 -36.05 13.63
N THR A 524 13.27 -34.72 13.69
CA THR A 524 12.11 -33.84 13.47
C THR A 524 11.71 -33.84 12.01
N ARG A 525 12.67 -33.79 11.07
CA ARG A 525 12.41 -33.86 9.62
C ARG A 525 11.74 -35.19 9.22
N LEU A 526 12.21 -36.33 9.77
CA LEU A 526 11.58 -37.65 9.60
C LEU A 526 10.15 -37.68 10.13
N ARG A 527 9.92 -37.14 11.33
CA ARG A 527 8.58 -37.05 11.93
C ARG A 527 7.64 -36.24 11.05
N ILE A 528 8.07 -35.07 10.61
CA ILE A 528 7.31 -34.19 9.71
C ILE A 528 6.95 -34.92 8.41
N ALA A 529 7.89 -35.64 7.82
CA ALA A 529 7.67 -36.42 6.60
C ALA A 529 6.60 -37.51 6.83
N ALA A 530 6.71 -38.29 7.90
CA ALA A 530 5.75 -39.34 8.24
C ALA A 530 4.35 -38.78 8.54
N GLU A 531 4.26 -37.71 9.32
CA GLU A 531 2.99 -37.06 9.68
C GLU A 531 2.28 -36.44 8.46
N THR A 532 3.04 -35.79 7.58
CA THR A 532 2.51 -35.22 6.33
C THR A 532 2.06 -36.33 5.38
N ALA A 533 2.85 -37.41 5.24
CA ALA A 533 2.48 -38.56 4.42
C ALA A 533 1.20 -39.23 4.93
N GLY A 534 1.07 -39.37 6.25
CA GLY A 534 -0.14 -39.89 6.90
C GLY A 534 -1.37 -39.03 6.62
N ALA A 535 -1.23 -37.69 6.68
CA ALA A 535 -2.32 -36.77 6.34
C ALA A 535 -2.77 -36.93 4.88
N LEU A 536 -1.82 -36.97 3.94
CA LEU A 536 -2.15 -37.13 2.51
C LEU A 536 -2.74 -38.52 2.22
N ALA A 537 -2.24 -39.58 2.88
CA ALA A 537 -2.81 -40.91 2.78
C ALA A 537 -4.27 -40.95 3.27
N TYR A 538 -4.59 -40.25 4.36
CA TYR A 538 -5.95 -40.08 4.85
C TYR A 538 -6.85 -39.40 3.79
N LEU A 539 -6.39 -38.29 3.19
CA LEU A 539 -7.13 -37.57 2.15
C LEU A 539 -7.41 -38.45 0.92
N HIS A 540 -6.43 -39.25 0.47
CA HIS A 540 -6.57 -40.06 -0.73
C HIS A 540 -7.39 -41.35 -0.53
N SER A 541 -7.39 -41.93 0.67
CA SER A 541 -7.88 -43.31 0.87
C SER A 541 -8.96 -43.49 1.94
N VAL A 542 -9.04 -42.58 2.92
CA VAL A 542 -9.99 -42.70 4.04
C VAL A 542 -11.20 -41.78 3.86
N THR A 543 -11.01 -40.62 3.22
CA THR A 543 -12.12 -39.73 2.89
C THR A 543 -12.98 -40.33 1.76
N SER A 544 -14.30 -40.17 1.87
CA SER A 544 -15.26 -40.63 0.87
C SER A 544 -16.28 -39.52 0.60
N PRO A 545 -16.24 -38.86 -0.57
CA PRO A 545 -15.33 -39.08 -1.70
C PRO A 545 -13.83 -38.71 -1.44
N PRO A 546 -12.86 -39.32 -2.14
CA PRO A 546 -11.43 -39.00 -2.02
C PRO A 546 -11.10 -37.54 -2.36
N ILE A 547 -10.07 -36.98 -1.70
CA ILE A 547 -9.68 -35.57 -1.85
C ILE A 547 -8.23 -35.49 -2.32
N ILE A 548 -7.98 -34.80 -3.44
CA ILE A 548 -6.64 -34.47 -3.95
C ILE A 548 -6.31 -33.03 -3.52
N HIS A 549 -5.18 -32.83 -2.86
CA HIS A 549 -4.75 -31.53 -2.31
C HIS A 549 -4.27 -30.55 -3.39
N ARG A 550 -3.49 -31.05 -4.37
CA ARG A 550 -3.02 -30.35 -5.58
C ARG A 550 -2.00 -29.22 -5.38
N ASP A 551 -1.83 -28.69 -4.18
CA ASP A 551 -0.79 -27.69 -3.85
C ASP A 551 0.07 -28.08 -2.63
N VAL A 552 0.59 -29.30 -2.63
CA VAL A 552 1.48 -29.81 -1.56
C VAL A 552 2.88 -29.20 -1.70
N LYS A 553 3.33 -28.45 -0.69
CA LYS A 553 4.63 -27.78 -0.65
C LYS A 553 5.01 -27.39 0.78
N THR A 554 6.28 -27.07 1.02
CA THR A 554 6.80 -26.72 2.35
C THR A 554 6.21 -25.43 2.93
N THR A 555 5.66 -24.53 2.11
CA THR A 555 4.93 -23.33 2.58
C THR A 555 3.49 -23.61 3.03
N ASN A 556 2.93 -24.77 2.66
CA ASN A 556 1.57 -25.17 3.02
C ASN A 556 1.56 -26.24 4.14
N ILE A 557 2.71 -26.54 4.74
CA ILE A 557 2.83 -27.43 5.89
C ILE A 557 3.36 -26.61 7.05
N LEU A 558 2.55 -26.47 8.10
CA LEU A 558 2.87 -25.69 9.29
C LEU A 558 3.26 -26.58 10.47
N LEU A 559 3.90 -25.97 11.46
CA LEU A 559 4.33 -26.64 12.69
C LEU A 559 3.59 -26.04 13.90
N ASP A 560 2.94 -26.91 14.68
CA ASP A 560 2.35 -26.48 15.95
C ASP A 560 3.41 -26.33 17.06
N HIS A 561 2.95 -26.04 18.28
CA HIS A 561 3.79 -25.86 19.46
C HIS A 561 4.73 -27.04 19.75
N ASP A 562 4.31 -28.27 19.43
CA ASP A 562 5.07 -29.51 19.63
C ASP A 562 5.84 -29.95 18.37
N LEU A 563 5.97 -29.04 17.40
CA LEU A 563 6.53 -29.28 16.06
C LEU A 563 5.83 -30.44 15.32
N VAL A 564 4.53 -30.63 15.56
CA VAL A 564 3.68 -31.54 14.81
C VAL A 564 3.35 -30.88 13.46
N ALA A 565 3.49 -31.62 12.37
CA ALA A 565 3.18 -31.13 11.04
C ALA A 565 1.66 -31.08 10.81
N LYS A 566 1.19 -29.96 10.25
CA LYS A 566 -0.20 -29.77 9.81
C LYS A 566 -0.27 -29.25 8.38
N VAL A 567 -0.95 -30.01 7.51
CA VAL A 567 -1.21 -29.63 6.11
C VAL A 567 -2.32 -28.57 6.06
N SER A 568 -2.13 -27.56 5.22
CA SER A 568 -3.02 -26.39 5.08
C SER A 568 -3.24 -26.02 3.62
N ASP A 569 -4.13 -25.04 3.40
CA ASP A 569 -4.34 -24.37 2.12
C ASP A 569 -5.01 -25.27 1.06
N PHE A 570 -6.29 -25.57 1.30
CA PHE A 570 -7.10 -26.49 0.48
C PHE A 570 -7.86 -25.77 -0.66
N GLY A 571 -7.51 -24.51 -0.96
CA GLY A 571 -8.19 -23.72 -1.99
C GLY A 571 -8.15 -24.34 -3.39
N ALA A 572 -7.06 -25.02 -3.74
CA ALA A 572 -6.88 -25.69 -5.04
C ALA A 572 -7.37 -27.15 -5.06
N SER A 573 -7.74 -27.70 -3.90
CA SER A 573 -8.09 -29.12 -3.73
C SER A 573 -9.28 -29.53 -4.59
N ARG A 574 -9.42 -30.82 -4.87
CA ARG A 574 -10.54 -31.37 -5.64
C ARG A 574 -11.07 -32.64 -5.00
N ILE A 575 -12.39 -32.69 -4.89
CA ILE A 575 -13.12 -33.90 -4.52
C ILE A 575 -13.26 -34.76 -5.77
N VAL A 576 -12.84 -36.02 -5.68
CA VAL A 576 -12.91 -36.99 -6.77
C VAL A 576 -14.25 -37.74 -6.69
N PRO A 577 -15.14 -37.61 -7.70
CA PRO A 577 -16.38 -38.39 -7.75
C PRO A 577 -16.08 -39.90 -7.72
N LEU A 578 -16.91 -40.67 -7.02
CA LEU A 578 -16.70 -42.12 -6.80
C LEU A 578 -16.64 -42.95 -8.11
N ASP A 579 -17.19 -42.41 -9.20
CA ASP A 579 -17.20 -43.00 -10.54
C ASP A 579 -15.93 -42.73 -11.36
N LYS A 580 -14.96 -41.97 -10.84
CA LYS A 580 -13.75 -41.57 -11.57
C LYS A 580 -12.49 -41.73 -10.73
N THR A 581 -11.40 -42.15 -11.38
CA THR A 581 -10.06 -42.20 -10.77
C THR A 581 -9.18 -41.02 -11.21
N GLN A 582 -9.61 -40.26 -12.21
CA GLN A 582 -8.86 -39.13 -12.78
C GLN A 582 -9.79 -37.97 -13.12
N LEU A 583 -9.29 -36.75 -13.00
CA LEU A 583 -10.04 -35.52 -13.26
C LEU A 583 -9.35 -34.67 -14.33
N THR A 584 -10.03 -34.42 -15.46
CA THR A 584 -9.57 -33.43 -16.44
C THR A 584 -9.85 -32.02 -15.92
N THR A 585 -8.80 -31.26 -15.60
CA THR A 585 -8.93 -29.92 -15.00
C THR A 585 -7.87 -28.97 -15.58
N LEU A 586 -8.15 -27.65 -15.57
CA LEU A 586 -7.14 -26.63 -15.91
C LEU A 586 -5.90 -26.82 -15.03
N VAL A 587 -4.70 -26.84 -15.60
CA VAL A 587 -3.48 -27.06 -14.80
C VAL A 587 -3.29 -25.96 -13.75
N GLN A 588 -3.17 -26.36 -12.49
CA GLN A 588 -2.97 -25.46 -11.34
C GLN A 588 -2.02 -26.12 -10.33
N GLY A 589 -1.09 -25.35 -9.77
CA GLY A 589 -0.12 -25.79 -8.77
C GLY A 589 1.10 -24.86 -8.72
N THR A 590 2.04 -25.16 -7.83
CA THR A 590 3.24 -24.33 -7.63
C THR A 590 4.42 -24.83 -8.48
N LEU A 591 5.07 -23.93 -9.23
CA LEU A 591 6.28 -24.25 -10.00
C LEU A 591 7.38 -24.84 -9.10
N GLY A 592 7.99 -25.93 -9.54
CA GLY A 592 8.95 -26.72 -8.75
C GLY A 592 8.33 -27.94 -8.06
N TYR A 593 7.04 -27.88 -7.68
CA TYR A 593 6.30 -29.01 -7.09
C TYR A 593 5.32 -29.64 -8.09
N LEU A 594 4.96 -28.92 -9.16
CA LEU A 594 3.98 -29.36 -10.14
C LEU A 594 4.38 -30.67 -10.83
N ASP A 595 3.47 -31.64 -10.78
CA ASP A 595 3.61 -32.94 -11.45
C ASP A 595 3.76 -32.78 -12.97
N PRO A 596 4.86 -33.28 -13.58
CA PRO A 596 5.11 -33.16 -15.01
C PRO A 596 4.08 -33.92 -15.87
N GLU A 597 3.54 -35.04 -15.39
CA GLU A 597 2.51 -35.80 -16.11
C GLU A 597 1.19 -35.05 -16.11
N TYR A 598 0.79 -34.51 -14.95
CA TYR A 598 -0.39 -33.65 -14.85
C TYR A 598 -0.26 -32.40 -15.73
N PHE A 599 0.91 -31.75 -15.72
CA PHE A 599 1.18 -30.58 -16.55
C PHE A 599 1.00 -30.86 -18.05
N GLN A 600 1.40 -32.05 -18.51
CA GLN A 600 1.32 -32.42 -19.92
C GLN A 600 -0.06 -32.94 -20.33
N THR A 601 -0.71 -33.73 -19.46
CA THR A 601 -1.96 -34.44 -19.79
C THR A 601 -3.21 -33.70 -19.34
N SER A 602 -3.07 -32.73 -18.44
CA SER A 602 -4.19 -32.09 -17.71
C SER A 602 -5.06 -33.08 -16.92
N GLN A 603 -4.56 -34.30 -16.66
CA GLN A 603 -5.24 -35.33 -15.87
C GLN A 603 -4.72 -35.30 -14.43
N LEU A 604 -5.57 -34.84 -13.50
CA LEU A 604 -5.27 -34.79 -12.08
C LEU A 604 -5.60 -36.13 -11.44
N THR A 605 -4.64 -36.68 -10.69
CA THR A 605 -4.78 -37.93 -9.91
C THR A 605 -4.16 -37.76 -8.53
N GLU A 606 -4.40 -38.70 -7.62
CA GLU A 606 -3.74 -38.73 -6.31
C GLU A 606 -2.20 -38.85 -6.43
N LYS A 607 -1.72 -39.37 -7.57
CA LYS A 607 -0.28 -39.45 -7.88
C LYS A 607 0.36 -38.09 -8.09
N SER A 608 -0.41 -37.05 -8.41
CA SER A 608 0.11 -35.68 -8.53
C SER A 608 0.53 -35.10 -7.17
N ASP A 609 -0.21 -35.43 -6.11
CA ASP A 609 0.19 -35.11 -4.73
C ASP A 609 1.42 -35.92 -4.31
N VAL A 610 1.53 -37.19 -4.73
CA VAL A 610 2.71 -38.03 -4.45
C VAL A 610 3.98 -37.40 -5.03
N TYR A 611 3.93 -36.88 -6.26
CA TYR A 611 5.06 -36.18 -6.87
C TYR A 611 5.44 -34.93 -6.09
N SER A 612 4.44 -34.08 -5.79
CA SER A 612 4.63 -32.84 -5.04
C SER A 612 5.23 -33.10 -3.64
N PHE A 613 4.76 -34.16 -2.97
CA PHE A 613 5.33 -34.63 -1.70
C PHE A 613 6.75 -35.17 -1.86
N GLY A 614 7.07 -35.84 -2.97
CA GLY A 614 8.44 -36.23 -3.31
C GLY A 614 9.39 -35.04 -3.34
N VAL A 615 8.96 -33.88 -3.84
CA VAL A 615 9.75 -32.63 -3.81
C VAL A 615 9.94 -32.15 -2.37
N VAL A 616 8.89 -32.20 -1.53
CA VAL A 616 8.98 -31.87 -0.09
C VAL A 616 10.00 -32.75 0.62
N LEU A 617 10.04 -34.07 0.34
CA LEU A 617 11.05 -34.97 0.90
C LEU A 617 12.47 -34.55 0.51
N VAL A 618 12.69 -34.17 -0.76
CA VAL A 618 14.01 -33.71 -1.22
C VAL A 618 14.39 -32.38 -0.54
N GLU A 619 13.45 -31.46 -0.33
CA GLU A 619 13.73 -30.23 0.44
C GLU A 619 14.09 -30.53 1.89
N LEU A 620 13.36 -31.44 2.54
CA LEU A 620 13.69 -31.89 3.90
C LEU A 620 15.08 -32.54 3.97
N LEU A 621 15.47 -33.31 2.96
CA LEU A 621 16.77 -33.97 2.95
C LEU A 621 17.94 -33.01 2.69
N THR A 622 17.75 -32.05 1.76
CA THR A 622 18.85 -31.23 1.24
C THR A 622 18.90 -29.82 1.85
N GLY A 623 17.81 -29.34 2.46
CA GLY A 623 17.69 -27.95 2.90
C GLY A 623 17.70 -26.93 1.75
N ARG A 624 17.50 -27.37 0.50
CA ARG A 624 17.54 -26.51 -0.70
C ARG A 624 16.12 -26.22 -1.20
N LYS A 625 15.89 -25.01 -1.73
CA LYS A 625 14.59 -24.62 -2.31
C LYS A 625 14.19 -25.49 -3.51
N ALA A 626 12.91 -25.82 -3.65
CA ALA A 626 12.40 -26.59 -4.79
C ALA A 626 12.74 -25.98 -6.17
N LEU A 627 12.70 -24.65 -6.27
CA LEU A 627 13.11 -23.89 -7.45
C LEU A 627 13.99 -22.71 -7.03
N SER A 628 15.17 -22.56 -7.65
CA SER A 628 16.01 -21.37 -7.47
C SER A 628 16.68 -20.98 -8.78
N PHE A 629 16.50 -19.72 -9.20
CA PHE A 629 17.11 -19.16 -10.41
C PHE A 629 18.59 -18.76 -10.22
N GLU A 630 19.08 -18.75 -8.97
CA GLU A 630 20.48 -18.48 -8.62
C GLU A 630 21.39 -19.66 -8.95
N ARG A 631 20.82 -20.87 -9.08
CA ARG A 631 21.55 -22.08 -9.44
C ARG A 631 21.82 -22.15 -10.95
N PRO A 632 22.87 -22.87 -11.38
CA PRO A 632 23.08 -23.22 -12.79
C PRO A 632 21.79 -23.81 -13.40
N GLU A 633 21.59 -23.58 -14.70
CA GLU A 633 20.34 -23.93 -15.39
C GLU A 633 19.90 -25.38 -15.17
N ASN A 634 20.85 -26.32 -15.18
CA ASN A 634 20.63 -27.75 -14.95
C ASN A 634 20.19 -28.10 -13.51
N ASP A 635 20.43 -27.20 -12.55
CA ASP A 635 20.23 -27.42 -11.12
C ASP A 635 19.07 -26.58 -10.54
N ARG A 636 18.43 -25.76 -11.38
CA ARG A 636 17.35 -24.85 -10.96
C ARG A 636 16.18 -25.59 -10.33
N ASN A 637 15.77 -26.69 -10.96
CA ASN A 637 14.71 -27.57 -10.46
C ASN A 637 15.33 -28.64 -9.56
N LEU A 638 14.99 -28.60 -8.27
CA LEU A 638 15.58 -29.48 -7.27
C LEU A 638 15.26 -30.96 -7.51
N ALA A 639 14.06 -31.28 -7.98
CA ALA A 639 13.66 -32.66 -8.24
C ALA A 639 14.50 -33.27 -9.37
N LEU A 640 14.70 -32.53 -10.46
CA LEU A 640 15.55 -32.97 -11.57
C LEU A 640 17.01 -33.13 -11.14
N TYR A 641 17.53 -32.16 -10.39
CA TYR A 641 18.88 -32.20 -9.85
C TYR A 641 19.10 -33.41 -8.93
N PHE A 642 18.17 -33.66 -7.99
CA PHE A 642 18.21 -34.80 -7.08
C PHE A 642 18.18 -36.14 -7.83
N ILE A 643 17.31 -36.28 -8.83
CA ILE A 643 17.24 -37.50 -9.64
C ILE A 643 18.55 -37.73 -10.42
N SER A 644 19.18 -36.66 -10.89
CA SER A 644 20.50 -36.72 -11.54
C SER A 644 21.58 -37.19 -10.55
N ALA A 645 21.66 -36.58 -9.36
CA ALA A 645 22.60 -36.97 -8.31
C ALA A 645 22.41 -38.43 -7.87
N MET A 646 21.17 -38.87 -7.71
CA MET A 646 20.82 -40.27 -7.39
C MET A 646 21.22 -41.27 -8.48
N LYS A 647 21.29 -40.85 -9.75
CA LYS A 647 21.78 -41.70 -10.86
C LYS A 647 23.30 -41.71 -10.95
N GLY A 648 23.93 -40.57 -10.63
CA GLY A 648 25.39 -40.41 -10.65
C GLY A 648 26.11 -40.96 -9.41
N GLY A 649 25.39 -41.39 -8.38
CA GLY A 649 25.97 -41.86 -7.11
C GLY A 649 26.37 -40.73 -6.15
N ASN A 650 25.99 -39.49 -6.43
CA ASN A 650 26.42 -38.28 -5.73
C ASN A 650 25.35 -37.79 -4.73
N LEU A 651 24.60 -38.72 -4.10
CA LEU A 651 23.54 -38.36 -3.16
C LEU A 651 24.09 -37.59 -1.95
N LEU A 652 25.19 -38.07 -1.36
CA LEU A 652 25.71 -37.50 -0.12
C LEU A 652 26.22 -36.06 -0.29
N ASP A 653 26.61 -35.67 -1.50
CA ASP A 653 27.09 -34.31 -1.82
C ASP A 653 25.99 -33.25 -1.76
N ILE A 654 24.72 -33.67 -1.81
CA ILE A 654 23.57 -32.76 -1.87
C ILE A 654 22.76 -32.73 -0.57
N VAL A 655 23.00 -33.65 0.35
CA VAL A 655 22.33 -33.75 1.65
C VAL A 655 22.76 -32.59 2.56
N ASP A 656 21.84 -32.10 3.38
CA ASP A 656 22.11 -31.07 4.37
C ASP A 656 23.18 -31.55 5.38
N ASN A 657 24.18 -30.72 5.67
CA ASN A 657 25.27 -31.06 6.59
C ASN A 657 24.76 -31.46 7.99
N HIS A 658 23.67 -30.87 8.48
CA HIS A 658 23.09 -31.26 9.78
C HIS A 658 22.48 -32.66 9.72
N VAL A 659 21.83 -32.99 8.61
CA VAL A 659 21.30 -34.35 8.38
C VAL A 659 22.45 -35.34 8.26
N MET A 660 23.52 -35.01 7.54
CA MET A 660 24.72 -35.85 7.41
C MET A 660 25.39 -36.15 8.76
N ASN A 661 25.31 -35.23 9.72
CA ASN A 661 25.92 -35.39 11.04
C ASN A 661 25.05 -36.19 12.01
N GLU A 662 23.72 -36.15 11.87
CA GLU A 662 22.78 -36.80 12.79
C GLU A 662 22.29 -38.17 12.30
N ALA A 663 22.09 -38.33 10.99
CA ALA A 663 21.48 -39.51 10.39
C ALA A 663 22.52 -40.56 9.97
N LYS A 664 22.12 -41.83 9.98
CA LYS A 664 22.90 -42.88 9.32
C LYS A 664 22.84 -42.74 7.80
N VAL A 665 23.95 -43.07 7.13
CA VAL A 665 24.01 -43.09 5.67
C VAL A 665 22.97 -44.04 5.09
N GLU A 666 22.71 -45.18 5.71
CA GLU A 666 21.68 -46.13 5.27
C GLU A 666 20.28 -45.52 5.32
N GLN A 667 19.93 -44.83 6.42
CA GLN A 667 18.64 -44.15 6.56
C GLN A 667 18.47 -43.01 5.54
N ILE A 668 19.54 -42.25 5.28
CA ILE A 668 19.56 -41.21 4.25
C ILE A 668 19.26 -41.83 2.88
N ILE A 669 19.90 -42.96 2.55
CA ILE A 669 19.71 -43.67 1.28
C ILE A 669 18.28 -44.20 1.17
N GLU A 670 17.73 -44.80 2.23
CA GLU A 670 16.36 -45.30 2.24
C GLU A 670 15.35 -44.17 2.06
N PHE A 671 15.47 -43.09 2.83
CA PHE A 671 14.64 -41.89 2.69
C PHE A 671 14.72 -41.29 1.28
N ALA A 672 15.93 -41.19 0.72
CA ALA A 672 16.15 -40.72 -0.65
C ALA A 672 15.52 -41.66 -1.70
N ASN A 673 15.51 -42.97 -1.45
CA ASN A 673 14.86 -43.93 -2.34
C ASN A 673 13.33 -43.79 -2.34
N VAL A 674 12.72 -43.49 -1.18
CA VAL A 674 11.28 -43.13 -1.10
C VAL A 674 11.02 -41.91 -1.98
N ALA A 675 11.78 -40.82 -1.78
CA ALA A 675 11.64 -39.60 -2.57
C ALA A 675 11.82 -39.84 -4.09
N LYS A 676 12.83 -40.63 -4.48
CA LYS A 676 13.09 -41.01 -5.87
C LYS A 676 11.92 -41.78 -6.50
N ARG A 677 11.24 -42.65 -5.75
CA ARG A 677 10.06 -43.37 -6.24
C ARG A 677 8.86 -42.43 -6.43
N CYS A 678 8.67 -41.48 -5.52
CA CYS A 678 7.64 -40.45 -5.62
C CYS A 678 7.83 -39.54 -6.84
N LEU A 679 9.09 -39.22 -7.20
CA LEU A 679 9.44 -38.30 -8.30
C LEU A 679 9.52 -38.94 -9.70
N ARG A 680 8.98 -40.15 -9.88
CA ARG A 680 8.91 -40.79 -11.21
C ARG A 680 8.01 -39.98 -12.14
N VAL A 681 8.40 -39.82 -13.41
CA VAL A 681 7.60 -39.07 -14.39
C VAL A 681 6.24 -39.72 -14.61
N MET A 682 6.19 -41.04 -14.79
CA MET A 682 4.94 -41.80 -14.93
C MET A 682 4.29 -42.05 -13.56
N GLY A 683 3.08 -41.53 -13.36
CA GLY A 683 2.32 -41.58 -12.12
C GLY A 683 1.95 -42.98 -11.67
N GLU A 684 1.63 -43.88 -12.60
CA GLU A 684 1.35 -45.31 -12.30
C GLU A 684 2.52 -46.01 -11.60
N ARG A 685 3.76 -45.56 -11.86
CA ARG A 685 4.97 -46.13 -11.27
C ARG A 685 5.32 -45.51 -9.93
N ARG A 686 4.63 -44.46 -9.49
CA ARG A 686 4.79 -43.86 -8.16
C ARG A 686 4.06 -44.74 -7.14
N PRO A 687 4.53 -44.84 -5.89
CA PRO A 687 3.78 -45.48 -4.81
C PRO A 687 2.48 -44.71 -4.52
N THR A 688 1.59 -45.30 -3.73
CA THR A 688 0.46 -44.60 -3.11
C THR A 688 0.94 -43.84 -1.87
N MET A 689 0.22 -42.79 -1.46
CA MET A 689 0.58 -42.10 -0.21
C MET A 689 0.49 -43.00 1.03
N LYS A 690 -0.34 -44.05 1.00
CA LYS A 690 -0.40 -45.07 2.05
C LYS A 690 0.91 -45.85 2.15
N GLU A 691 1.46 -46.31 1.02
CA GLU A 691 2.76 -46.98 0.98
C GLU A 691 3.89 -46.07 1.45
N VAL A 692 3.92 -44.83 0.96
CA VAL A 692 4.90 -43.81 1.38
C VAL A 692 4.83 -43.55 2.89
N ALA A 693 3.61 -43.42 3.45
CA ALA A 693 3.43 -43.21 4.88
C ALA A 693 3.94 -44.39 5.72
N MET A 694 3.69 -45.64 5.28
CA MET A 694 4.18 -46.82 5.98
C MET A 694 5.72 -46.91 5.97
N GLU A 695 6.35 -46.64 4.83
CA GLU A 695 7.81 -46.67 4.71
C GLU A 695 8.49 -45.59 5.57
N LEU A 696 7.97 -44.36 5.55
CA LEU A 696 8.51 -43.27 6.36
C LEU A 696 8.27 -43.47 7.87
N GLU A 697 7.14 -44.07 8.23
CA GLU A 697 6.86 -44.44 9.62
C GLU A 697 7.81 -45.55 10.11
N GLY A 698 8.16 -46.51 9.25
CA GLY A 698 9.18 -47.52 9.53
C GLY A 698 10.53 -46.89 9.89
N LEU A 699 11.02 -45.97 9.04
CA LEU A 699 12.26 -45.22 9.29
C LEU A 699 12.21 -44.43 10.61
N ARG A 700 11.04 -43.87 10.95
CA ARG A 700 10.83 -43.11 12.19
C ARG A 700 10.87 -44.00 13.43
N VAL A 701 10.30 -45.20 13.37
CA VAL A 701 10.27 -46.16 14.48
C VAL A 701 11.65 -46.73 14.78
N GLU A 702 12.43 -47.06 13.74
CA GLU A 702 13.83 -47.48 13.88
C GLU A 702 14.69 -46.44 14.60
N GLU A 703 14.48 -45.16 14.28
CA GLU A 703 15.16 -44.05 14.95
C GLU A 703 14.75 -43.91 16.43
N LYS A 704 13.47 -44.16 16.75
CA LYS A 704 12.95 -44.04 18.13
C LYS A 704 13.48 -45.13 19.05
N HIS A 705 13.44 -46.41 18.63
CA HIS A 705 13.94 -47.53 19.44
C HIS A 705 15.42 -47.36 19.80
N ARG A 706 16.19 -46.66 18.96
CA ARG A 706 17.60 -46.42 19.25
C ARG A 706 17.83 -45.28 20.25
N GLY A 707 17.06 -44.20 20.17
CA GLY A 707 17.15 -43.09 21.15
C GLY A 707 16.85 -43.54 22.59
N GLU A 708 16.06 -44.60 22.76
CA GLU A 708 15.84 -45.26 24.06
C GLU A 708 17.01 -46.19 24.43
N SER A 709 17.56 -46.97 23.49
CA SER A 709 18.75 -47.81 23.76
C SER A 709 20.03 -47.02 24.08
N VAL A 710 20.24 -45.85 23.47
CA VAL A 710 21.41 -44.99 23.74
C VAL A 710 21.27 -44.31 25.12
N LYS A 711 20.06 -43.98 25.56
CA LYS A 711 19.81 -43.54 26.94
C LYS A 711 20.10 -44.64 27.96
N LEU A 712 19.66 -45.86 27.67
CA LEU A 712 19.89 -47.03 28.54
C LEU A 712 21.40 -47.34 28.69
N TYR A 713 22.16 -47.28 27.59
CA TYR A 713 23.62 -47.42 27.64
C TYR A 713 24.30 -46.26 28.37
N SER A 714 23.78 -45.02 28.27
CA SER A 714 24.35 -43.87 28.99
C SER A 714 24.13 -43.97 30.50
N GLU A 715 22.96 -44.46 30.94
CA GLU A 715 22.65 -44.69 32.35
C GLU A 715 23.48 -45.85 32.93
N GLU A 716 23.64 -46.97 32.20
CA GLU A 716 24.55 -48.06 32.60
C GLU A 716 26.01 -47.61 32.68
N THR A 717 26.50 -46.79 31.74
CA THR A 717 27.87 -46.26 31.81
C THR A 717 28.07 -45.25 32.94
N GLU A 718 27.07 -44.44 33.28
CA GLU A 718 27.15 -43.57 34.47
C GLU A 718 27.09 -44.37 35.78
N GLU A 719 26.38 -45.48 35.82
CA GLU A 719 26.29 -46.35 37.00
C GLU A 719 27.58 -47.17 37.20
N LEU A 720 28.22 -47.63 36.11
CA LEU A 720 29.54 -48.27 36.11
C LEU A 720 30.70 -47.30 36.42
N LEU A 721 30.59 -46.03 36.01
CA LEU A 721 31.57 -44.99 36.35
C LEU A 721 31.44 -44.53 37.82
N LYS A 722 30.23 -44.54 38.40
CA LYS A 722 30.02 -44.24 39.84
C LYS A 722 30.52 -45.34 40.77
N SER A 723 30.57 -46.60 40.33
CA SER A 723 31.07 -47.72 41.15
C SER A 723 32.60 -47.81 41.21
N THR A 724 33.32 -47.14 40.30
CA THR A 724 34.80 -47.27 40.18
C THR A 724 35.57 -46.11 40.85
N VAL A 725 34.90 -45.08 41.40
CA VAL A 725 35.58 -43.88 41.98
C VAL A 725 35.51 -43.82 43.52
N SER A 726 35.01 -44.86 44.20
CA SER A 726 34.91 -44.84 45.67
C SER A 726 35.95 -45.73 46.35
N THR A 727 37.24 -45.59 46.03
CA THR A 727 38.34 -45.89 46.98
C THR A 727 39.67 -45.34 46.48
N CYS A 728 40.10 -44.22 47.05
CA CYS A 728 41.49 -43.90 47.45
C CYS A 728 41.56 -42.41 47.82
N ILE A 729 41.36 -42.13 49.11
CA ILE A 729 41.79 -40.88 49.75
C ILE A 729 43.23 -41.13 50.23
N VAL A 730 44.16 -40.28 49.81
CA VAL A 730 45.37 -39.96 50.58
C VAL A 730 45.58 -38.45 50.49
N GLU A 731 45.69 -37.85 51.67
CA GLU A 731 45.77 -36.43 51.96
C GLU A 731 47.11 -35.78 51.54
N ASP A 732 47.01 -34.49 51.19
CA ASP A 732 47.91 -33.34 51.33
C ASP A 732 49.45 -33.50 51.49
N VAL A 733 50.19 -32.63 50.79
CA VAL A 733 50.95 -31.46 51.35
C VAL A 733 52.01 -30.90 50.35
N ASN A 734 51.94 -29.58 50.13
CA ASN A 734 52.94 -28.58 49.69
C ASN A 734 54.28 -28.96 49.00
N SER A 735 54.63 -28.22 47.93
CA SER A 735 55.77 -27.25 47.89
C SER A 735 56.26 -26.89 46.47
N SER A 736 56.27 -25.58 46.19
CA SER A 736 57.23 -24.74 45.44
C SER A 736 58.10 -25.26 44.27
N ILE A 737 57.95 -24.56 43.13
CA ILE A 737 58.98 -23.90 42.29
C ILE A 737 60.21 -24.72 41.81
N GLY A 738 60.33 -24.82 40.49
CA GLY A 738 61.60 -25.04 39.78
C GLY A 738 61.49 -24.71 38.29
N GLN A 739 61.90 -23.50 37.89
CA GLN A 739 62.13 -23.09 36.50
C GLN A 739 63.30 -23.87 35.89
N ILE A 740 63.18 -24.29 34.62
CA ILE A 740 64.30 -24.33 33.68
C ILE A 740 63.84 -23.73 32.35
N SER A 741 64.50 -22.64 31.98
CA SER A 741 64.47 -21.97 30.69
C SER A 741 65.60 -22.49 29.79
N MET A 742 65.37 -22.57 28.47
CA MET A 742 66.09 -21.81 27.42
C MET A 742 66.21 -22.52 26.05
N SER A 743 65.69 -21.80 25.04
CA SER A 743 66.22 -21.50 23.70
C SER A 743 66.74 -22.64 22.80
N LEU A 744 66.15 -22.89 21.62
CA LEU A 744 66.05 -22.12 20.35
C LEU A 744 67.23 -22.33 19.35
N SER A 745 66.82 -22.46 18.08
CA SER A 745 67.54 -22.35 16.79
C SER A 745 68.10 -23.65 16.19
N GLY A 746 67.92 -23.97 14.91
CA GLY A 746 67.14 -23.41 13.79
C GLY A 746 66.61 -24.59 12.94
N GLY A 747 65.69 -24.44 11.99
CA GLY A 747 65.72 -23.46 10.91
C GLY A 747 66.23 -24.10 9.61
N ARG A 748 65.40 -24.95 8.97
CA ARG A 748 65.05 -24.88 7.55
C ARG A 748 63.91 -25.83 7.22
#